data_AF-E2A4W5-F1
#
_entry.id   AF-E2A4W5-F1
#
_cell.length_a   1.000
_cell.length_b   1.000
_cell.length_c   1.000
_cell.angle_alpha   90.00
_cell.angle_beta   90.00
_cell.angle_gamma   90.00
#
_symmetry.space_group_name_H-M   'P 1'
#
loop_
_entity.id
_entity.type
_entity.pdbx_description
1 polymer ?
#
loop_
_entity_poly.entity_id
_entity_poly.type
_entity_poly.pdbx_seq_one_letter_code
_entity_poly.pdbx_strand_id
1 'polypeptide(L)'
;MRCRASIIVIALLIVLLDGAIGKLRVVYRWKQIDYDWPSNDTKRVFPDYKQEDNLPLGLEVAGDRIFITVPRWKQGIAASLNYIRLNDTRESPPLIPYPSWEAHQYGAAGVPEIVSTFRVRADRCNRLWVLDTGLTDIMGNPEQQAPPALIVYDLTTDRVLRKHVIPADQRTADSLFANIAVEDYSCEDSYGYLGDLGGPGLVVYSWSLHSSWLVKHHSFHPDPMGGEFKVSGIPFQWNDGLFGMALAPTGDGYSTMYYHPLSSGMEFSVTTRLLRDPQRVSAAETSHEFQTLGSRGPNGQSSVSFLDRKTGILFYALTNLNTIACWRPQNKFTTQQQGYVYQDNVTMIFPNDLKIDRNGNLWVLSDRLPVFMYSQLDPQDYNFRVLTGSTEELIMGTVCASMSSSTYSTTIMHDHRDHMDHMDHKDHMMNEIKKTFNISKTSTVPGLAYLPARKDPKTAAKFLEARKKIDGAEGLWRIGNKLYDLETFAKSHPGGAEWIRLTKGTDITELFESHHITDKAERMLPKFYVREAATPRSVPLTFSSDGFYRTFKRRAAKALKSVNFHRPSTTTNLIVDSLAVMTFVLSLAGAFANSFAIIVFASIFLTWTTVGAHNYFHMRDNFRMYYFDLSMISSKDWRITHVMSHHMYTNTIWDYEIYVAEPFLQWIPRKDKSYLATIISKIISPIAWMLVYIMEGLKRYYSVFKEYGVFEFRDFVPFLLPLTMSLLAPNIFVALKLWLIMILISSAMFGMIGFSAAHHHPDIFHDGDIYSTVPGLAYLPAKKNPKTAAKFLEARKKIDGAEGLWRIGNKLYDLETFAKSHPGGAEWIRLTKGTDITELFESHHITDKAERLLPKFYVREAATPRSVPLTFSSDGFYRTFKRRAAEALKSVNFHRPSTTTNLIADSLAAMTFILSLAGAFTNSFAIIIFASIFLTWTTVAAHNYFHMRDNFRMYYFDLSMISSKDWRITHVMSHHMYTNTIWDYEIYAFEPFLQWMPRKDKSYLATLISKIISPIAWMLVYIMEGLKRYYSVFKEYGVFEFRDFVPFLLPLTMSLLAPNIFVALKLWLIMILISSAIFGMIGFNAAHHHPDIFHDGDIYRNDLDWGLLEVDAVRDREVIDDSIFLALTHFGSHTLHHLLPTVDHYYLSLCVPAFLQTCKEFGVSSDKWTQWELLKGQFRQLSRTEVKKNFR
;
A
#
# COMPACT_ATOMS: atom_id res chain seq x y z
N MET A 1 -1.07 -19.51 -40.76
CA MET A 1 -0.04 -18.44 -40.79
C MET A 1 -0.40 -17.19 -39.96
N ARG A 2 -1.19 -17.32 -38.87
CA ARG A 2 -1.79 -16.18 -38.13
C ARG A 2 -1.38 -16.11 -36.63
N CYS A 3 -0.19 -16.59 -36.26
CA CYS A 3 0.27 -16.61 -34.85
C CYS A 3 1.59 -15.87 -34.58
N ARG A 4 2.13 -15.08 -35.53
CA ARG A 4 3.41 -14.38 -35.32
C ARG A 4 3.32 -12.84 -35.28
N ALA A 5 2.17 -12.25 -35.58
CA ALA A 5 2.00 -10.78 -35.56
C ALA A 5 1.57 -10.23 -34.17
N SER A 6 0.81 -10.99 -33.38
CA SER A 6 0.29 -10.51 -32.08
C SER A 6 1.35 -10.45 -30.97
N ILE A 7 2.43 -11.21 -31.08
CA ILE A 7 3.53 -11.20 -30.11
C ILE A 7 4.48 -10.01 -30.38
N ILE A 8 4.60 -9.59 -31.64
CA ILE A 8 5.45 -8.45 -32.04
C ILE A 8 4.78 -7.11 -31.70
N VAL A 9 3.45 -7.01 -31.76
CA VAL A 9 2.71 -5.79 -31.37
C VAL A 9 2.62 -5.62 -29.85
N ILE A 10 2.54 -6.72 -29.08
CA ILE A 10 2.61 -6.65 -27.60
C ILE A 10 4.04 -6.35 -27.13
N ALA A 11 5.06 -6.90 -27.81
CA ALA A 11 6.46 -6.51 -27.55
C ALA A 11 6.75 -5.06 -27.94
N LEU A 12 6.17 -4.55 -29.04
CA LEU A 12 6.30 -3.13 -29.44
C LEU A 12 5.49 -2.17 -28.56
N LEU A 13 4.37 -2.59 -27.97
CA LEU A 13 3.64 -1.79 -26.97
C LEU A 13 4.27 -1.83 -25.58
N ILE A 14 5.03 -2.87 -25.25
CA ILE A 14 5.87 -2.92 -24.03
C ILE A 14 7.17 -2.12 -24.24
N VAL A 15 7.70 -2.06 -25.46
CA VAL A 15 8.89 -1.25 -25.80
C VAL A 15 8.54 0.23 -26.06
N LEU A 16 7.29 0.57 -26.39
CA LEU A 16 6.81 1.96 -26.50
C LEU A 16 6.24 2.53 -25.18
N LEU A 17 6.24 1.73 -24.11
CA LEU A 17 6.00 2.19 -22.73
C LEU A 17 7.30 2.39 -21.92
N ASP A 18 8.46 2.33 -22.57
CA ASP A 18 9.76 2.64 -21.95
C ASP A 18 10.41 3.90 -22.55
N GLY A 19 9.59 4.92 -22.80
CA GLY A 19 10.01 6.30 -22.99
C GLY A 19 10.03 7.03 -21.65
N ALA A 20 11.17 6.96 -20.98
CA ALA A 20 11.48 7.49 -19.65
C ALA A 20 10.78 8.80 -19.25
N ILE A 21 10.04 8.76 -18.12
CA ILE A 21 9.83 9.93 -17.26
C ILE A 21 10.90 9.83 -16.15
N GLY A 22 11.91 10.69 -16.24
CA GLY A 22 13.23 10.53 -15.64
C GLY A 22 13.28 10.40 -14.12
N LYS A 23 13.90 9.32 -13.67
CA LYS A 23 14.80 9.31 -12.50
C LYS A 23 16.20 8.93 -12.97
N LEU A 24 17.22 8.98 -12.11
CA LEU A 24 18.60 8.63 -12.48
C LEU A 24 18.63 7.34 -13.31
N ARG A 25 19.10 7.45 -14.55
CA ARG A 25 19.18 6.33 -15.49
C ARG A 25 20.62 5.87 -15.62
N VAL A 26 20.83 4.57 -15.72
CA VAL A 26 22.16 4.00 -16.01
C VAL A 26 22.49 4.30 -17.48
N VAL A 27 23.60 5.01 -17.71
CA VAL A 27 24.08 5.34 -19.07
C VAL A 27 25.27 4.49 -19.47
N TYR A 28 26.11 4.11 -18.51
CA TYR A 28 27.21 3.18 -18.73
C TYR A 28 27.28 2.18 -17.57
N ARG A 29 27.66 0.94 -17.86
CA ARG A 29 27.83 -0.09 -16.84
C ARG A 29 28.89 -1.09 -17.25
N TRP A 30 29.68 -1.56 -16.29
CA TRP A 30 30.77 -2.51 -16.54
C TRP A 30 30.66 -3.68 -15.58
N LYS A 31 30.91 -4.87 -16.10
CA LYS A 31 31.18 -6.05 -15.27
C LYS A 31 32.61 -6.00 -14.75
N GLN A 32 33.54 -5.73 -15.66
CA GLN A 32 34.94 -5.47 -15.39
C GLN A 32 35.39 -4.28 -16.24
N ILE A 33 36.30 -3.48 -15.73
CA ILE A 33 36.91 -2.37 -16.48
C ILE A 33 37.93 -2.95 -17.46
N ASP A 34 37.96 -2.42 -18.68
CA ASP A 34 39.05 -2.67 -19.64
C ASP A 34 39.43 -1.34 -20.31
N TYR A 35 40.56 -1.35 -21.00
CA TYR A 35 41.12 -0.16 -21.65
C TYR A 35 41.10 -0.29 -23.17
N ASP A 36 41.13 0.86 -23.85
CA ASP A 36 41.13 0.93 -25.32
C ASP A 36 42.56 0.71 -25.83
N TRP A 37 43.03 -0.54 -25.74
CA TRP A 37 44.39 -0.94 -26.08
C TRP A 37 44.68 -0.70 -27.58
N PRO A 38 45.65 0.17 -27.94
CA PRO A 38 46.00 0.41 -29.35
C PRO A 38 46.55 -0.82 -30.07
N SER A 39 47.26 -1.67 -29.32
CA SER A 39 47.83 -2.93 -29.82
C SER A 39 48.12 -3.89 -28.66
N ASN A 40 48.31 -5.18 -28.99
CA ASN A 40 48.81 -6.16 -28.02
C ASN A 40 50.22 -5.81 -27.52
N ASP A 41 51.03 -5.09 -28.30
CA ASP A 41 52.37 -4.66 -27.87
C ASP A 41 52.28 -3.54 -26.82
N THR A 42 51.33 -2.61 -26.95
CA THR A 42 51.02 -1.62 -25.89
C THR A 42 50.55 -2.32 -24.62
N LYS A 43 49.73 -3.37 -24.73
CA LYS A 43 49.30 -4.14 -23.56
C LYS A 43 50.47 -4.85 -22.85
N ARG A 44 51.45 -5.34 -23.61
CA ARG A 44 52.65 -6.01 -23.07
C ARG A 44 53.57 -5.08 -22.28
N VAL A 45 53.53 -3.76 -22.51
CA VAL A 45 54.32 -2.81 -21.69
C VAL A 45 53.71 -2.54 -20.31
N PHE A 46 52.53 -3.09 -20.01
CA PHE A 46 51.92 -3.11 -18.68
C PHE A 46 51.83 -4.56 -18.18
N PRO A 47 52.96 -5.20 -17.86
CA PRO A 47 53.02 -6.64 -17.57
C PRO A 47 52.21 -7.05 -16.33
N ASP A 48 52.01 -6.13 -15.39
CA ASP A 48 51.29 -6.39 -14.15
C ASP A 48 49.76 -6.21 -14.27
N TYR A 49 49.27 -5.75 -15.43
CA TYR A 49 47.85 -5.49 -15.66
C TYR A 49 46.98 -6.73 -15.38
N LYS A 50 46.00 -6.55 -14.49
CA LYS A 50 44.97 -7.56 -14.18
C LYS A 50 43.62 -6.90 -14.22
N GLN A 51 42.76 -7.37 -15.10
CA GLN A 51 41.47 -6.75 -15.35
C GLN A 51 40.62 -6.66 -14.08
N GLU A 52 40.62 -7.71 -13.24
CA GLU A 52 39.89 -7.76 -11.97
C GLU A 52 40.34 -6.74 -10.90
N ASP A 53 41.51 -6.13 -11.05
CA ASP A 53 42.05 -5.17 -10.08
C ASP A 53 41.49 -3.74 -10.29
N ASN A 54 40.79 -3.49 -11.39
CA ASN A 54 40.42 -2.15 -11.83
C ASN A 54 39.05 -1.73 -11.29
N LEU A 55 39.03 -0.96 -10.20
CA LEU A 55 37.84 -0.35 -9.60
C LEU A 55 37.76 1.16 -9.95
N PRO A 56 36.72 1.62 -10.68
CA PRO A 56 36.52 3.03 -10.92
C PRO A 56 36.02 3.71 -9.64
N LEU A 57 36.59 4.88 -9.29
CA LEU A 57 36.32 5.54 -8.01
C LEU A 57 35.76 6.96 -8.17
N GLY A 58 36.29 7.76 -9.11
CA GLY A 58 35.93 9.17 -9.30
C GLY A 58 35.35 9.45 -10.69
N LEU A 59 34.51 10.48 -10.77
CA LEU A 59 33.76 10.85 -11.96
C LEU A 59 33.84 12.34 -12.23
N GLU A 60 33.90 12.71 -13.51
CA GLU A 60 33.85 14.09 -13.97
C GLU A 60 33.30 14.18 -15.38
N VAL A 61 32.54 15.25 -15.68
CA VAL A 61 32.05 15.54 -17.03
C VAL A 61 32.58 16.89 -17.49
N ALA A 62 33.35 16.89 -18.59
CA ALA A 62 33.83 18.13 -19.21
C ALA A 62 33.91 18.00 -20.73
N GLY A 63 33.26 18.94 -21.43
CA GLY A 63 33.16 18.90 -22.89
C GLY A 63 32.40 17.65 -23.35
N ASP A 64 33.01 16.89 -24.28
CA ASP A 64 32.49 15.63 -24.80
C ASP A 64 33.06 14.40 -24.07
N ARG A 65 33.71 14.59 -22.92
CA ARG A 65 34.43 13.56 -22.17
C ARG A 65 33.83 13.34 -20.79
N ILE A 66 33.74 12.08 -20.39
CA ILE A 66 33.50 11.68 -19.01
C ILE A 66 34.81 11.10 -18.48
N PHE A 67 35.46 11.81 -17.56
CA PHE A 67 36.67 11.33 -16.90
C PHE A 67 36.31 10.35 -15.79
N ILE A 68 37.04 9.25 -15.74
CA ILE A 68 36.87 8.16 -14.77
C ILE A 68 38.26 7.86 -14.19
N THR A 69 38.35 7.93 -12.86
CA THR A 69 39.59 7.59 -12.15
C THR A 69 39.56 6.13 -11.72
N VAL A 70 40.69 5.45 -11.84
CA VAL A 70 40.92 4.08 -11.37
C VAL A 70 42.16 4.14 -10.48
N PRO A 71 42.00 4.39 -9.17
CA PRO A 71 43.15 4.52 -8.27
C PRO A 71 43.91 3.20 -8.19
N ARG A 72 45.23 3.28 -7.96
CA ARG A 72 46.10 2.10 -7.82
C ARG A 72 45.94 1.42 -6.46
N TRP A 73 44.73 0.96 -6.15
CA TRP A 73 44.43 0.15 -4.96
C TRP A 73 45.19 -1.18 -4.95
N LYS A 74 45.46 -1.71 -6.13
CA LYS A 74 46.25 -2.93 -6.38
C LYS A 74 47.29 -2.65 -7.47
N GLN A 75 48.20 -3.58 -7.72
CA GLN A 75 49.22 -3.41 -8.76
C GLN A 75 48.67 -3.49 -10.20
N GLY A 76 47.57 -4.23 -10.44
CA GLY A 76 47.07 -4.54 -11.78
C GLY A 76 46.36 -3.42 -12.55
N ILE A 77 46.55 -2.15 -12.17
CA ILE A 77 45.94 -0.99 -12.82
C ILE A 77 46.87 -0.45 -13.91
N ALA A 78 46.38 -0.35 -15.14
CA ALA A 78 47.16 0.14 -16.27
C ALA A 78 47.29 1.68 -16.27
N ALA A 79 46.15 2.38 -16.16
CA ALA A 79 46.09 3.83 -16.18
C ALA A 79 45.12 4.35 -15.14
N SER A 80 45.54 5.35 -14.36
CA SER A 80 44.76 5.83 -13.21
C SER A 80 43.79 6.95 -13.53
N LEU A 81 44.07 7.75 -14.55
CA LEU A 81 43.18 8.79 -15.06
C LEU A 81 42.80 8.44 -16.49
N ASN A 82 41.50 8.33 -16.72
CA ASN A 82 40.96 7.90 -18.00
C ASN A 82 39.75 8.75 -18.37
N TYR A 83 39.28 8.58 -19.61
CA TYR A 83 37.98 9.08 -20.02
C TYR A 83 37.28 8.13 -20.98
N ILE A 84 35.98 8.35 -21.12
CA ILE A 84 35.15 7.82 -22.21
C ILE A 84 34.48 8.99 -22.93
N ARG A 85 34.02 8.76 -24.16
CA ARG A 85 33.26 9.78 -24.91
C ARG A 85 31.81 9.79 -24.43
N LEU A 86 31.26 10.97 -24.19
CA LEU A 86 29.87 11.17 -23.73
C LEU A 86 28.82 10.63 -24.73
N ASN A 87 29.18 10.49 -26.00
CA ASN A 87 28.33 9.96 -27.06
C ASN A 87 28.67 8.51 -27.44
N ASP A 88 29.49 7.81 -26.65
CA ASP A 88 29.76 6.39 -26.91
C ASP A 88 28.48 5.57 -26.79
N THR A 89 28.18 4.78 -27.82
CA THR A 89 26.96 3.96 -27.89
C THR A 89 27.14 2.60 -27.24
N ARG A 90 28.37 2.22 -26.87
CA ARG A 90 28.65 0.97 -26.16
C ARG A 90 28.15 1.10 -24.73
N GLU A 91 27.60 0.01 -24.22
CA GLU A 91 27.15 -0.08 -22.83
C GLU A 91 28.32 -0.09 -21.83
N SER A 92 29.39 -0.79 -22.20
CA SER A 92 30.63 -0.95 -21.43
C SER A 92 31.81 -0.41 -22.23
N PRO A 93 31.92 0.91 -22.48
CA PRO A 93 33.00 1.46 -23.29
C PRO A 93 34.35 1.24 -22.59
N PRO A 94 35.39 0.82 -23.32
CA PRO A 94 36.74 0.72 -22.77
C PRO A 94 37.26 2.12 -22.41
N LEU A 95 38.06 2.19 -21.34
CA LEU A 95 38.63 3.43 -20.85
C LEU A 95 39.81 3.88 -21.71
N ILE A 96 39.85 5.17 -22.05
CA ILE A 96 40.96 5.78 -22.79
C ILE A 96 41.85 6.52 -21.78
N PRO A 97 43.14 6.13 -21.63
CA PRO A 97 44.06 6.82 -20.72
C PRO A 97 44.24 8.29 -21.07
N TYR A 98 44.28 9.13 -20.05
CA TYR A 98 44.44 10.57 -20.19
C TYR A 98 45.69 11.08 -19.46
N PRO A 99 46.47 11.99 -20.08
CA PRO A 99 46.32 12.48 -21.45
C PRO A 99 46.77 11.44 -22.50
N SER A 100 47.61 10.48 -22.11
CA SER A 100 48.14 9.43 -22.97
C SER A 100 48.57 8.21 -22.16
N TRP A 101 48.94 7.11 -22.82
CA TRP A 101 49.47 5.90 -22.18
C TRP A 101 50.79 6.15 -21.44
N GLU A 102 51.65 6.98 -22.02
CA GLU A 102 52.99 7.30 -21.50
C GLU A 102 52.92 8.01 -20.15
N ALA A 103 51.86 8.79 -19.89
CA ALA A 103 51.65 9.47 -18.60
C ALA A 103 51.44 8.49 -17.42
N HIS A 104 51.05 7.24 -17.71
CA HIS A 104 50.77 6.19 -16.72
C HIS A 104 51.81 5.07 -16.70
N GLN A 105 52.75 5.07 -17.65
CA GLN A 105 53.70 3.98 -17.83
C GLN A 105 54.89 4.12 -16.87
N TYR A 106 55.22 3.03 -16.18
CA TYR A 106 56.49 2.89 -15.49
C TYR A 106 57.58 2.62 -16.54
N GLY A 107 58.33 3.66 -16.91
CA GLY A 107 59.44 3.56 -17.85
C GLY A 107 60.78 3.27 -17.16
N ALA A 108 61.85 3.13 -17.94
CA ALA A 108 63.24 3.03 -17.42
C ALA A 108 63.72 4.28 -16.66
N ALA A 109 62.96 5.38 -16.72
CA ALA A 109 63.31 6.71 -16.22
C ALA A 109 62.67 7.08 -14.86
N GLY A 110 61.93 6.18 -14.21
CA GLY A 110 61.35 6.40 -12.87
C GLY A 110 59.82 6.52 -12.84
N VAL A 111 59.33 7.24 -11.81
CA VAL A 111 57.92 7.39 -11.42
C VAL A 111 57.08 8.05 -12.54
N PRO A 112 55.88 7.53 -12.86
CA PRO A 112 55.02 8.08 -13.93
C PRO A 112 54.54 9.51 -13.61
N GLU A 113 54.09 10.23 -14.65
CA GLU A 113 53.54 11.58 -14.50
C GLU A 113 52.33 11.60 -13.55
N ILE A 114 51.44 10.62 -13.75
CA ILE A 114 50.29 10.30 -12.90
C ILE A 114 50.52 8.93 -12.26
N VAL A 115 50.59 8.89 -10.94
CA VAL A 115 50.71 7.64 -10.19
C VAL A 115 49.33 7.08 -9.91
N SER A 116 48.53 7.72 -9.06
CA SER A 116 47.26 7.19 -8.58
C SER A 116 46.29 8.31 -8.22
N THR A 117 45.34 8.55 -9.12
CA THR A 117 44.35 9.62 -9.01
C THR A 117 43.09 9.13 -8.32
N PHE A 118 42.61 9.85 -7.31
CA PHE A 118 41.35 9.54 -6.62
C PHE A 118 40.17 10.35 -7.17
N ARG A 119 40.31 11.67 -7.24
CA ARG A 119 39.27 12.60 -7.69
C ARG A 119 39.85 13.64 -8.64
N VAL A 120 38.99 14.11 -9.53
CA VAL A 120 39.30 15.17 -10.48
C VAL A 120 38.20 16.21 -10.49
N ARG A 121 38.54 17.44 -10.91
CA ARG A 121 37.61 18.56 -11.01
C ARG A 121 37.96 19.42 -12.23
N ALA A 122 37.05 19.52 -13.19
CA ALA A 122 37.12 20.48 -14.29
C ALA A 122 36.50 21.84 -13.91
N ASP A 123 37.22 22.94 -14.15
CA ASP A 123 36.71 24.28 -13.88
C ASP A 123 36.09 24.95 -15.12
N ARG A 124 35.59 26.19 -14.96
CA ARG A 124 35.07 27.01 -16.06
C ARG A 124 36.14 27.42 -17.09
N CYS A 125 37.41 27.35 -16.73
CA CYS A 125 38.56 27.77 -17.53
C CYS A 125 39.08 26.65 -18.44
N ASN A 126 38.35 25.54 -18.54
CA ASN A 126 38.76 24.33 -19.26
C ASN A 126 40.07 23.76 -18.72
N ARG A 127 40.29 23.84 -17.41
CA ARG A 127 41.40 23.15 -16.74
C ARG A 127 40.87 21.95 -15.97
N LEU A 128 41.54 20.80 -16.09
CA LEU A 128 41.28 19.61 -15.30
C LEU A 128 42.28 19.53 -14.15
N TRP A 129 41.76 19.67 -12.93
CA TRP A 129 42.52 19.56 -11.70
C TRP A 129 42.50 18.11 -11.23
N VAL A 130 43.67 17.50 -11.14
CA VAL A 130 43.88 16.08 -10.90
C VAL A 130 44.63 15.92 -9.58
N LEU A 131 43.99 15.24 -8.63
CA LEU A 131 44.59 14.97 -7.33
C LEU A 131 45.27 13.60 -7.36
N ASP A 132 46.60 13.62 -7.45
CA ASP A 132 47.44 12.43 -7.46
C ASP A 132 47.98 12.15 -6.05
N THR A 133 47.70 10.96 -5.54
CA THR A 133 48.14 10.51 -4.22
C THR A 133 49.60 10.09 -4.20
N GLY A 134 50.17 9.74 -5.36
CA GLY A 134 51.53 9.21 -5.43
C GLY A 134 51.70 7.80 -4.84
N LEU A 135 50.62 7.15 -4.39
CA LEU A 135 50.64 5.83 -3.78
C LEU A 135 50.30 4.72 -4.78
N THR A 136 50.93 3.55 -4.60
CA THR A 136 50.62 2.33 -5.34
C THR A 136 50.31 1.18 -4.39
N ASP A 137 49.50 0.22 -4.86
CA ASP A 137 49.13 -0.99 -4.11
C ASP A 137 48.55 -0.71 -2.72
N ILE A 138 47.65 0.28 -2.65
CA ILE A 138 47.10 0.84 -1.39
C ILE A 138 46.42 -0.23 -0.50
N MET A 139 45.86 -1.30 -1.05
CA MET A 139 45.29 -2.40 -0.27
C MET A 139 46.31 -3.47 0.15
N GLY A 140 47.40 -3.60 -0.60
CA GLY A 140 48.42 -4.62 -0.41
C GLY A 140 49.54 -4.09 0.46
N ASN A 141 50.64 -3.72 -0.17
CA ASN A 141 51.77 -3.05 0.48
C ASN A 141 51.89 -1.63 -0.06
N PRO A 142 51.22 -0.63 0.55
CA PRO A 142 51.24 0.75 0.07
C PRO A 142 52.67 1.27 -0.11
N GLU A 143 52.99 1.74 -1.30
CA GLU A 143 54.29 2.31 -1.63
C GLU A 143 54.13 3.73 -2.16
N GLN A 144 54.81 4.70 -1.52
CA GLN A 144 54.80 6.10 -1.92
C GLN A 144 55.85 6.34 -3.00
N GLN A 145 55.43 6.29 -4.26
CA GLN A 145 56.31 6.49 -5.44
C GLN A 145 56.68 7.97 -5.63
N ALA A 146 55.72 8.87 -5.44
CA ALA A 146 55.94 10.33 -5.47
C ALA A 146 55.18 11.00 -4.33
N PRO A 147 55.58 12.19 -3.87
CA PRO A 147 54.75 12.96 -2.95
C PRO A 147 53.39 13.30 -3.59
N PRO A 148 52.30 13.41 -2.78
CA PRO A 148 51.00 13.83 -3.29
C PRO A 148 51.08 15.17 -4.03
N ALA A 149 50.41 15.27 -5.17
CA ALA A 149 50.51 16.43 -6.04
C ALA A 149 49.17 16.77 -6.69
N LEU A 150 48.98 18.07 -6.95
CA LEU A 150 47.90 18.61 -7.76
C LEU A 150 48.43 18.88 -9.17
N ILE A 151 47.94 18.11 -10.14
CA ILE A 151 48.32 18.25 -11.55
C ILE A 151 47.17 18.92 -12.29
N VAL A 152 47.44 19.97 -13.04
CA VAL A 152 46.43 20.75 -13.76
C VAL A 152 46.71 20.66 -15.25
N TYR A 153 45.77 20.10 -16.00
CA TYR A 153 45.83 19.99 -17.45
C TYR A 153 44.94 21.03 -18.12
N ASP A 154 45.36 21.50 -19.28
CA ASP A 154 44.50 22.22 -20.22
C ASP A 154 43.68 21.21 -21.03
N LEU A 155 42.35 21.25 -20.91
CA LEU A 155 41.43 20.35 -21.61
C LEU A 155 41.32 20.64 -23.11
N THR A 156 41.87 21.77 -23.60
CA THR A 156 41.88 22.10 -25.02
C THR A 156 43.09 21.52 -25.74
N THR A 157 44.24 21.44 -25.06
CA THR A 157 45.50 20.94 -25.63
C THR A 157 45.94 19.59 -25.05
N ASP A 158 45.27 19.13 -23.99
CA ASP A 158 45.59 17.92 -23.21
C ASP A 158 47.02 17.93 -22.63
N ARG A 159 47.55 19.13 -22.35
CA ARG A 159 48.90 19.35 -21.82
C ARG A 159 48.88 19.79 -20.36
N VAL A 160 49.91 19.42 -19.60
CA VAL A 160 50.11 19.90 -18.24
C VAL A 160 50.37 21.40 -18.27
N LEU A 161 49.55 22.16 -17.55
CA LEU A 161 49.76 23.57 -17.25
C LEU A 161 50.62 23.75 -16.00
N ARG A 162 50.38 22.91 -14.99
CA ARG A 162 51.02 23.05 -13.68
C ARG A 162 51.01 21.73 -12.91
N LYS A 163 52.10 21.44 -12.19
CA LYS A 163 52.18 20.38 -11.19
C LYS A 163 52.63 21.01 -9.87
N HIS A 164 51.75 21.05 -8.88
CA HIS A 164 52.02 21.56 -7.54
C HIS A 164 52.17 20.38 -6.58
N VAL A 165 53.39 20.17 -6.08
CA VAL A 165 53.64 19.13 -5.06
C VAL A 165 53.21 19.67 -3.70
N ILE A 166 52.40 18.91 -2.97
CA ILE A 166 51.95 19.31 -1.63
C ILE A 166 53.15 19.33 -0.68
N PRO A 167 53.48 20.49 -0.07
CA PRO A 167 54.63 20.63 0.81
C PRO A 167 54.63 19.63 1.98
N ALA A 168 55.81 19.22 2.43
CA ALA A 168 55.96 18.18 3.46
C ALA A 168 55.40 18.60 4.83
N ASP A 169 55.39 19.89 5.14
CA ASP A 169 54.80 20.48 6.36
C ASP A 169 53.26 20.53 6.32
N GLN A 170 52.66 20.27 5.16
CA GLN A 170 51.21 20.28 4.94
C GLN A 170 50.60 18.88 4.88
N ARG A 171 51.39 17.85 5.19
CA ARG A 171 50.98 16.43 5.18
C ARG A 171 51.61 15.67 6.34
N THR A 172 50.96 14.61 6.79
CA THR A 172 51.45 13.65 7.77
C THR A 172 51.77 12.32 7.08
N ALA A 173 52.27 11.34 7.84
CA ALA A 173 52.48 9.98 7.33
C ALA A 173 51.17 9.30 6.92
N ASP A 174 50.06 9.66 7.58
CA ASP A 174 48.73 9.12 7.32
C ASP A 174 47.96 9.91 6.24
N SER A 175 48.54 11.00 5.70
CA SER A 175 47.85 11.86 4.74
C SER A 175 47.44 11.11 3.47
N LEU A 176 46.15 11.22 3.13
CA LEU A 176 45.59 10.70 1.90
C LEU A 176 44.58 11.71 1.35
N PHE A 177 45.04 12.49 0.37
CA PHE A 177 44.22 13.50 -0.29
C PHE A 177 43.32 12.82 -1.32
N ALA A 178 42.06 12.57 -0.95
CA ALA A 178 41.15 11.80 -1.80
C ALA A 178 40.04 12.62 -2.46
N ASN A 179 39.81 13.87 -2.07
CA ASN A 179 38.79 14.70 -2.72
C ASN A 179 39.24 16.15 -2.91
N ILE A 180 38.69 16.80 -3.94
CA ILE A 180 39.01 18.18 -4.30
C ILE A 180 37.75 18.97 -4.67
N ALA A 181 37.64 20.18 -4.13
CA ALA A 181 36.71 21.20 -4.62
C ALA A 181 37.50 22.37 -5.23
N VAL A 182 37.01 22.93 -6.34
CA VAL A 182 37.68 24.04 -7.05
C VAL A 182 36.74 25.23 -7.12
N GLU A 183 37.23 26.38 -6.67
CA GLU A 183 36.56 27.65 -6.74
C GLU A 183 37.19 28.51 -7.82
N ASP A 184 36.39 28.85 -8.83
CA ASP A 184 36.89 29.25 -10.13
C ASP A 184 36.36 30.60 -10.60
N TYR A 185 36.00 31.52 -9.69
CA TYR A 185 35.45 32.85 -10.05
C TYR A 185 36.28 33.61 -11.08
N SER A 186 37.60 33.51 -10.96
CA SER A 186 38.58 34.06 -11.87
C SER A 186 39.56 32.96 -12.28
N CYS A 187 39.86 32.86 -13.57
CA CYS A 187 40.89 31.92 -14.06
C CYS A 187 42.29 32.28 -13.55
N GLU A 188 42.54 33.56 -13.29
CA GLU A 188 43.82 34.07 -12.74
C GLU A 188 43.92 33.91 -11.22
N ASP A 189 42.80 33.74 -10.52
CA ASP A 189 42.74 33.67 -9.06
C ASP A 189 41.79 32.57 -8.59
N SER A 190 42.01 31.35 -9.11
CA SER A 190 41.27 30.16 -8.70
C SER A 190 41.89 29.52 -7.47
N TYR A 191 41.06 28.84 -6.67
CA TYR A 191 41.49 28.14 -5.47
C TYR A 191 41.10 26.66 -5.52
N GLY A 192 42.02 25.80 -5.09
CA GLY A 192 41.79 24.37 -4.89
C GLY A 192 41.70 24.03 -3.40
N TYR A 193 40.72 23.25 -3.01
CA TYR A 193 40.47 22.79 -1.65
C TYR A 193 40.63 21.27 -1.60
N LEU A 194 41.72 20.78 -1.01
CA LEU A 194 42.14 19.39 -1.03
C LEU A 194 41.88 18.77 0.35
N GLY A 195 40.92 17.85 0.43
CA GLY A 195 40.53 17.19 1.67
C GLY A 195 41.44 16.01 1.96
N ASP A 196 42.05 16.01 3.14
CA ASP A 196 42.87 14.92 3.65
C ASP A 196 42.06 14.03 4.60
N LEU A 197 41.81 12.78 4.17
CA LEU A 197 40.97 11.85 4.93
C LEU A 197 41.76 11.13 6.03
N GLY A 198 43.04 10.83 5.80
CA GLY A 198 43.86 10.05 6.72
C GLY A 198 44.66 10.92 7.69
N GLY A 199 45.00 12.15 7.28
CA GLY A 199 45.46 13.23 8.13
C GLY A 199 44.42 14.35 8.22
N PRO A 200 43.27 14.17 8.92
CA PRO A 200 42.12 15.07 8.91
C PRO A 200 42.45 16.56 8.83
N GLY A 201 42.32 17.13 7.62
CA GLY A 201 42.80 18.47 7.32
C GLY A 201 42.41 18.93 5.93
N LEU A 202 42.54 20.23 5.68
CA LEU A 202 42.24 20.84 4.37
C LEU A 202 43.45 21.61 3.86
N VAL A 203 43.99 21.22 2.71
CA VAL A 203 45.02 22.01 2.02
C VAL A 203 44.34 22.97 1.05
N VAL A 204 44.61 24.26 1.21
CA VAL A 204 44.11 25.33 0.33
C VAL A 204 45.24 25.71 -0.61
N TYR A 205 45.00 25.61 -1.91
CA TYR A 205 45.94 25.98 -2.96
C TYR A 205 45.45 27.23 -3.69
N SER A 206 46.34 28.19 -3.90
CA SER A 206 46.07 29.42 -4.66
C SER A 206 46.76 29.39 -6.02
N TRP A 207 45.98 29.56 -7.10
CA TRP A 207 46.52 29.63 -8.46
C TRP A 207 47.39 30.87 -8.68
N SER A 208 46.98 32.03 -8.17
CA SER A 208 47.69 33.30 -8.33
C SER A 208 49.02 33.32 -7.58
N LEU A 209 49.04 32.81 -6.33
CA LEU A 209 50.24 32.77 -5.49
C LEU A 209 51.16 31.60 -5.80
N HIS A 210 50.68 30.58 -6.52
CA HIS A 210 51.41 29.33 -6.75
C HIS A 210 51.87 28.69 -5.42
N SER A 211 51.03 28.77 -4.39
CA SER A 211 51.34 28.27 -3.06
C SER A 211 50.12 27.63 -2.42
N SER A 212 50.36 26.77 -1.43
CA SER A 212 49.31 26.17 -0.60
C SER A 212 49.63 26.31 0.87
N TRP A 213 48.62 26.11 1.72
CA TRP A 213 48.75 26.02 3.18
C TRP A 213 47.73 25.04 3.76
N LEU A 214 48.05 24.51 4.95
CA LEU A 214 47.20 23.56 5.67
C LEU A 214 46.27 24.29 6.65
N VAL A 215 44.99 23.93 6.61
CA VAL A 215 43.97 24.33 7.56
C VAL A 215 43.58 23.12 8.41
N LYS A 216 43.58 23.29 9.74
CA LYS A 216 43.16 22.26 10.70
C LYS A 216 41.96 22.74 11.50
N HIS A 217 40.99 21.86 11.69
CA HIS A 217 39.85 22.09 12.54
C HIS A 217 39.28 20.77 13.06
N HIS A 218 38.71 20.76 14.27
CA HIS A 218 38.23 19.53 14.90
C HIS A 218 37.09 18.85 14.11
N SER A 219 36.29 19.63 13.37
CA SER A 219 35.20 19.11 12.53
C SER A 219 35.66 18.30 11.32
N PHE A 220 36.96 18.30 11.00
CA PHE A 220 37.51 17.47 9.92
C PHE A 220 37.75 16.03 10.37
N HIS A 221 37.76 15.76 11.68
CA HIS A 221 37.98 14.44 12.23
C HIS A 221 36.72 13.55 12.12
N PRO A 222 36.89 12.22 11.96
CA PRO A 222 35.78 11.28 11.98
C PRO A 222 35.02 11.31 13.31
N ASP A 223 33.73 10.96 13.26
CA ASP A 223 32.93 10.74 14.46
C ASP A 223 33.22 9.32 14.99
N PRO A 224 33.61 9.14 16.27
CA PRO A 224 33.82 7.82 16.85
C PRO A 224 32.61 6.88 16.73
N MET A 225 31.40 7.42 16.65
CA MET A 225 30.16 6.65 16.46
C MET A 225 29.76 6.50 14.99
N GLY A 226 30.43 7.21 14.07
CA GLY A 226 30.16 7.21 12.65
C GLY A 226 30.97 6.20 11.84
N GLY A 227 31.87 5.45 12.47
CA GLY A 227 32.80 4.55 11.79
C GLY A 227 32.25 3.20 11.33
N GLU A 228 31.03 2.83 11.71
CA GLU A 228 30.41 1.57 11.30
C GLU A 228 29.65 1.69 9.96
N PHE A 229 30.01 0.84 9.02
CA PHE A 229 29.37 0.73 7.71
C PHE A 229 28.77 -0.65 7.52
N LYS A 230 27.58 -0.70 6.90
CA LYS A 230 26.91 -1.95 6.52
C LYS A 230 26.26 -1.78 5.16
N VAL A 231 27.02 -2.13 4.13
CA VAL A 231 26.61 -1.95 2.74
C VAL A 231 26.44 -3.32 2.08
N SER A 232 25.27 -3.56 1.47
CA SER A 232 24.92 -4.83 0.80
C SER A 232 25.17 -6.09 1.66
N GLY A 233 24.97 -5.96 2.97
CA GLY A 233 25.15 -7.07 3.92
C GLY A 233 26.59 -7.30 4.39
N ILE A 234 27.57 -6.51 3.92
CA ILE A 234 28.97 -6.56 4.37
C ILE A 234 29.18 -5.47 5.44
N PRO A 235 29.43 -5.84 6.70
CA PRO A 235 29.84 -4.90 7.73
C PRO A 235 31.35 -4.62 7.65
N PHE A 236 31.75 -3.36 7.78
CA PHE A 236 33.16 -2.93 7.87
C PHE A 236 33.27 -1.62 8.67
N GLN A 237 34.48 -1.24 9.07
CA GLN A 237 34.73 -0.03 9.85
C GLN A 237 35.81 0.84 9.22
N TRP A 238 35.56 2.14 9.12
CA TRP A 238 36.51 3.16 8.67
C TRP A 238 36.53 4.34 9.63
N ASN A 239 37.67 5.01 9.72
CA ASN A 239 37.85 6.22 10.53
C ASN A 239 38.28 7.40 9.64
N ASP A 240 37.61 7.53 8.50
CA ASP A 240 38.01 8.47 7.46
C ASP A 240 37.50 9.89 7.78
N GLY A 241 38.42 10.85 7.75
CA GLY A 241 38.20 12.26 8.02
C GLY A 241 37.55 13.03 6.87
N LEU A 242 37.92 14.31 6.73
CA LEU A 242 37.34 15.25 5.76
C LEU A 242 37.34 14.66 4.35
N PHE A 243 36.14 14.54 3.77
CA PHE A 243 35.96 13.89 2.48
C PHE A 243 34.99 14.64 1.57
N GLY A 244 33.71 14.77 1.94
CA GLY A 244 32.73 15.49 1.14
C GLY A 244 32.91 17.00 1.26
N MET A 245 33.00 17.71 0.13
CA MET A 245 33.14 19.17 0.06
C MET A 245 32.36 19.74 -1.13
N ALA A 246 31.52 20.74 -0.87
CA ALA A 246 30.74 21.44 -1.88
C ALA A 246 30.79 22.95 -1.67
N LEU A 247 30.87 23.72 -2.75
CA LEU A 247 31.02 25.18 -2.71
C LEU A 247 29.73 25.87 -3.16
N ALA A 248 29.23 26.76 -2.30
CA ALA A 248 28.07 27.60 -2.56
C ALA A 248 28.45 29.07 -2.73
N PRO A 249 28.29 29.64 -3.94
CA PRO A 249 28.62 31.04 -4.18
C PRO A 249 27.87 32.04 -3.31
N THR A 250 28.60 33.00 -2.74
CA THR A 250 28.02 34.12 -1.98
C THR A 250 27.86 35.40 -2.79
N GLY A 251 28.40 35.44 -4.02
CA GLY A 251 28.24 36.56 -4.96
C GLY A 251 29.25 37.70 -4.79
N ASP A 252 30.09 37.65 -3.75
CA ASP A 252 31.12 38.62 -3.39
C ASP A 252 32.55 38.16 -3.77
N GLY A 253 32.66 37.16 -4.63
CA GLY A 253 33.94 36.53 -5.01
C GLY A 253 34.40 35.41 -4.06
N TYR A 254 33.59 35.08 -3.06
CA TYR A 254 33.78 33.96 -2.13
C TYR A 254 32.62 32.94 -2.24
N SER A 255 32.77 31.85 -1.51
CA SER A 255 31.74 30.82 -1.29
C SER A 255 31.65 30.41 0.18
N THR A 256 30.50 29.86 0.55
CA THR A 256 30.37 28.98 1.72
C THR A 256 30.71 27.55 1.30
N MET A 257 31.65 26.91 2.00
CA MET A 257 31.96 25.50 1.82
C MET A 257 31.12 24.66 2.78
N TYR A 258 30.30 23.75 2.25
CA TYR A 258 29.63 22.68 2.99
C TYR A 258 30.52 21.45 2.99
N TYR A 259 30.77 20.85 4.16
CA TYR A 259 31.68 19.73 4.25
C TYR A 259 31.35 18.75 5.37
N HIS A 260 31.85 17.52 5.23
CA HIS A 260 31.74 16.47 6.24
C HIS A 260 32.89 15.44 6.17
N PRO A 261 33.23 14.84 7.32
CA PRO A 261 34.00 13.60 7.35
C PRO A 261 33.21 12.43 6.74
N LEU A 262 33.91 11.47 6.12
CA LEU A 262 33.26 10.26 5.57
C LEU A 262 32.64 9.41 6.68
N SER A 263 33.39 9.17 7.77
CA SER A 263 32.91 8.47 8.96
C SER A 263 32.13 9.40 9.89
N SER A 264 31.10 10.09 9.37
CA SER A 264 30.21 10.93 10.15
C SER A 264 28.84 11.14 9.48
N GLY A 265 27.79 11.22 10.30
CA GLY A 265 26.46 11.68 9.87
C GLY A 265 26.29 13.20 9.92
N MET A 266 27.30 13.96 10.37
CA MET A 266 27.22 15.40 10.60
C MET A 266 27.58 16.20 9.34
N GLU A 267 27.01 17.39 9.20
CA GLU A 267 27.36 18.38 8.17
C GLU A 267 27.81 19.69 8.82
N PHE A 268 28.80 20.32 8.20
CA PHE A 268 29.40 21.57 8.67
C PHE A 268 29.47 22.59 7.52
N SER A 269 29.72 23.85 7.87
CA SER A 269 30.01 24.90 6.90
C SER A 269 31.05 25.89 7.37
N VAL A 270 31.80 26.46 6.43
CA VAL A 270 32.79 27.52 6.69
C VAL A 270 32.89 28.45 5.47
N THR A 271 33.19 29.73 5.69
CA THR A 271 33.44 30.68 4.59
C THR A 271 34.82 30.49 3.98
N THR A 272 34.90 30.42 2.66
CA THR A 272 36.18 30.41 1.94
C THR A 272 36.99 31.68 2.16
N ARG A 273 36.36 32.80 2.54
CA ARG A 273 37.07 34.03 2.91
C ARG A 273 38.04 33.80 4.06
N LEU A 274 37.64 32.99 5.05
CA LEU A 274 38.52 32.61 6.15
C LEU A 274 39.58 31.61 5.68
N LEU A 275 39.19 30.58 4.92
CA LEU A 275 40.11 29.56 4.41
C LEU A 275 41.23 30.13 3.55
N ARG A 276 40.96 31.22 2.83
CA ARG A 276 41.92 31.90 1.96
C ARG A 276 42.94 32.78 2.72
N ASP A 277 42.74 33.01 4.03
CA ASP A 277 43.61 33.80 4.89
C ASP A 277 44.35 32.87 5.88
N PRO A 278 45.59 32.44 5.58
CA PRO A 278 46.33 31.48 6.39
C PRO A 278 46.65 31.99 7.81
N GLN A 279 46.77 33.31 7.99
CA GLN A 279 47.06 33.90 9.30
C GLN A 279 45.81 33.90 10.18
N ARG A 280 44.66 34.26 9.60
CA ARG A 280 43.41 34.28 10.35
C ARG A 280 42.87 32.89 10.65
N VAL A 281 42.87 31.97 9.68
CA VAL A 281 42.28 30.63 9.86
C VAL A 281 42.92 29.82 10.98
N SER A 282 44.18 30.10 11.28
CA SER A 282 44.94 29.45 12.35
C SER A 282 44.70 30.06 13.74
N ALA A 283 43.96 31.18 13.83
CA ALA A 283 43.68 31.85 15.09
C ALA A 283 42.56 31.12 15.86
N ALA A 284 42.78 30.88 17.16
CA ALA A 284 41.77 30.24 18.01
C ALA A 284 40.44 31.02 18.06
N GLU A 285 40.52 32.36 17.93
CA GLU A 285 39.37 33.26 17.95
C GLU A 285 38.41 33.02 16.77
N THR A 286 38.89 32.56 15.61
CA THR A 286 38.05 32.32 14.42
C THR A 286 37.49 30.90 14.35
N SER A 287 37.74 30.06 15.35
CA SER A 287 37.24 28.68 15.41
C SER A 287 35.70 28.59 15.30
N HIS A 288 34.99 29.57 15.87
CA HIS A 288 33.53 29.65 15.81
C HIS A 288 32.95 29.94 14.41
N GLU A 289 33.79 30.33 13.43
CA GLU A 289 33.37 30.51 12.04
C GLU A 289 33.17 29.17 11.31
N PHE A 290 33.65 28.05 11.87
CA PHE A 290 33.30 26.70 11.45
C PHE A 290 31.98 26.29 12.12
N GLN A 291 30.89 26.28 11.35
CA GLN A 291 29.55 26.09 11.86
C GLN A 291 29.07 24.64 11.71
N THR A 292 28.60 24.05 12.81
CA THR A 292 27.87 22.78 12.79
C THR A 292 26.43 23.00 12.32
N LEU A 293 26.02 22.33 11.25
CA LEU A 293 24.67 22.49 10.69
C LEU A 293 23.66 21.50 11.29
N GLY A 294 24.06 20.24 11.44
CA GLY A 294 23.19 19.19 11.96
C GLY A 294 23.58 17.80 11.47
N SER A 295 22.63 16.87 11.54
CA SER A 295 22.83 15.45 11.18
C SER A 295 21.93 15.01 10.02
N ARG A 296 22.47 14.12 9.18
CA ARG A 296 21.73 13.36 8.15
C ARG A 296 20.95 12.17 8.72
N GLY A 297 21.01 11.95 10.04
CA GLY A 297 20.31 10.89 10.76
C GLY A 297 21.13 9.59 10.89
N PRO A 298 20.55 8.54 11.50
CA PRO A 298 21.20 7.24 11.61
C PRO A 298 21.58 6.68 10.23
N ASN A 299 22.79 6.12 10.11
CA ASN A 299 23.35 5.63 8.85
C ASN A 299 23.51 6.71 7.77
N GLY A 300 23.61 7.98 8.15
CA GLY A 300 23.74 9.13 7.26
C GLY A 300 25.15 9.45 6.77
N GLN A 301 26.10 8.49 6.83
CA GLN A 301 27.45 8.66 6.27
C GLN A 301 27.38 8.94 4.78
N SER A 302 28.25 9.83 4.31
CA SER A 302 28.21 10.33 2.94
C SER A 302 29.59 10.33 2.29
N SER A 303 29.69 9.80 1.08
CA SER A 303 30.92 9.75 0.28
C SER A 303 31.21 11.06 -0.44
N VAL A 304 30.21 11.87 -0.74
CA VAL A 304 30.43 13.11 -1.49
C VAL A 304 29.22 14.00 -1.36
N SER A 305 29.45 15.31 -1.47
CA SER A 305 28.41 16.29 -1.72
C SER A 305 28.79 17.19 -2.90
N PHE A 306 27.78 17.71 -3.60
CA PHE A 306 27.98 18.68 -4.67
C PHE A 306 26.78 19.63 -4.73
N LEU A 307 27.06 20.91 -4.93
CA LEU A 307 26.00 21.91 -5.04
C LEU A 307 25.63 22.11 -6.51
N ASP A 308 24.34 22.07 -6.79
CA ASP A 308 23.81 22.57 -8.04
C ASP A 308 23.82 24.10 -8.04
N ARG A 309 24.67 24.71 -8.87
CA ARG A 309 24.73 26.18 -8.99
C ARG A 309 23.43 26.77 -9.52
N LYS A 310 22.65 26.02 -10.30
CA LYS A 310 21.39 26.52 -10.90
C LYS A 310 20.28 26.58 -9.87
N THR A 311 20.07 25.50 -9.11
CA THR A 311 18.96 25.40 -8.14
C THR A 311 19.34 25.81 -6.71
N GLY A 312 20.64 25.90 -6.42
CA GLY A 312 21.18 26.18 -5.09
C GLY A 312 21.03 25.01 -4.12
N ILE A 313 20.78 23.79 -4.61
CA ILE A 313 20.54 22.60 -3.78
C ILE A 313 21.83 21.78 -3.65
N LEU A 314 22.10 21.34 -2.42
CA LEU A 314 23.18 20.44 -2.11
C LEU A 314 22.70 19.00 -2.30
N PHE A 315 23.37 18.23 -3.15
CA PHE A 315 23.17 16.79 -3.28
C PHE A 315 24.28 16.04 -2.56
N TYR A 316 23.98 14.89 -1.95
CA TYR A 316 24.99 14.04 -1.31
C TYR A 316 24.65 12.56 -1.40
N ALA A 317 25.69 11.74 -1.39
CA ALA A 317 25.63 10.29 -1.60
C ALA A 317 25.68 9.53 -0.27
N LEU A 318 24.54 9.03 0.20
CA LEU A 318 24.39 8.28 1.45
C LEU A 318 24.77 6.81 1.26
N THR A 319 25.98 6.45 1.67
CA THR A 319 26.60 5.15 1.35
C THR A 319 25.91 3.98 2.06
N ASN A 320 25.61 4.10 3.35
CA ASN A 320 24.91 3.05 4.11
C ASN A 320 23.44 2.87 3.74
N LEU A 321 22.85 3.82 2.99
CA LEU A 321 21.43 3.81 2.61
C LEU A 321 21.19 3.50 1.13
N ASN A 322 22.24 3.28 0.34
CA ASN A 322 22.16 3.07 -1.11
C ASN A 322 21.37 4.18 -1.81
N THR A 323 21.60 5.44 -1.41
CA THR A 323 20.71 6.57 -1.73
C THR A 323 21.48 7.84 -2.11
N ILE A 324 20.95 8.60 -3.08
CA ILE A 324 21.30 10.01 -3.28
C ILE A 324 20.23 10.87 -2.62
N ALA A 325 20.67 11.81 -1.80
CA ALA A 325 19.83 12.75 -1.07
C ALA A 325 20.11 14.19 -1.52
N CYS A 326 19.23 15.09 -1.12
CA CYS A 326 19.33 16.51 -1.37
C CYS A 326 18.98 17.32 -0.11
N TRP A 327 19.47 18.54 -0.04
CA TRP A 327 19.11 19.53 0.96
C TRP A 327 19.26 20.94 0.40
N ARG A 328 18.36 21.83 0.78
CA ARG A 328 18.43 23.25 0.41
C ARG A 328 19.13 24.03 1.52
N PRO A 329 20.24 24.73 1.25
CA PRO A 329 21.01 25.38 2.30
C PRO A 329 20.31 26.50 3.08
N GLN A 330 19.23 27.06 2.53
CA GLN A 330 18.39 28.03 3.22
C GLN A 330 17.51 27.40 4.32
N ASN A 331 17.32 26.09 4.29
CA ASN A 331 16.51 25.36 5.26
C ASN A 331 17.38 24.89 6.43
N LYS A 332 16.78 24.60 7.59
CA LYS A 332 17.53 23.98 8.70
C LYS A 332 18.05 22.61 8.28
N PHE A 333 19.26 22.24 8.69
CA PHE A 333 19.85 20.93 8.39
C PHE A 333 19.29 19.85 9.35
N THR A 334 18.04 19.45 9.14
CA THR A 334 17.36 18.37 9.88
C THR A 334 16.87 17.28 8.92
N THR A 335 16.68 16.06 9.40
CA THR A 335 16.27 14.93 8.54
C THR A 335 14.94 15.15 7.82
N GLN A 336 14.03 15.96 8.36
CA GLN A 336 12.75 16.32 7.72
C GLN A 336 12.90 17.32 6.57
N GLN A 337 14.00 18.08 6.53
CA GLN A 337 14.30 19.09 5.49
C GLN A 337 15.27 18.56 4.43
N GLN A 338 15.62 17.27 4.52
CA GLN A 338 16.43 16.55 3.55
C GLN A 338 15.52 15.64 2.73
N GLY A 339 15.73 15.57 1.41
CA GLY A 339 14.95 14.75 0.50
C GLY A 339 15.78 13.60 -0.07
N TYR A 340 15.15 12.46 -0.35
CA TYR A 340 15.80 11.36 -1.08
C TYR A 340 15.37 11.40 -2.54
N VAL A 341 16.33 11.58 -3.45
CA VAL A 341 16.06 11.77 -4.88
C VAL A 341 16.15 10.44 -5.66
N TYR A 342 17.00 9.51 -5.21
CA TYR A 342 17.13 8.18 -5.82
C TYR A 342 17.65 7.16 -4.81
N GLN A 343 16.98 6.01 -4.68
CA GLN A 343 17.38 4.90 -3.82
C GLN A 343 17.12 3.58 -4.52
N ASP A 344 18.16 2.73 -4.61
CA ASP A 344 18.04 1.42 -5.25
C ASP A 344 19.14 0.45 -4.78
N ASN A 345 18.73 -0.74 -4.32
CA ASN A 345 19.66 -1.71 -3.72
C ASN A 345 20.48 -2.52 -4.74
N VAL A 346 20.31 -2.30 -6.04
CA VAL A 346 21.03 -3.03 -7.10
C VAL A 346 21.98 -2.10 -7.87
N THR A 347 21.49 -0.91 -8.22
CA THR A 347 22.18 0.09 -9.03
C THR A 347 22.95 1.13 -8.21
N MET A 348 22.67 1.23 -6.90
CA MET A 348 23.26 2.23 -6.00
C MET A 348 23.92 1.62 -4.76
N ILE A 349 24.63 0.48 -4.92
CA ILE A 349 25.23 -0.27 -3.80
C ILE A 349 26.23 0.59 -3.02
N PHE A 350 27.15 1.25 -3.71
CA PHE A 350 28.03 2.23 -3.08
C PHE A 350 28.10 3.45 -4.01
N PRO A 351 27.33 4.52 -3.77
CA PRO A 351 27.48 5.76 -4.52
C PRO A 351 28.83 6.38 -4.17
N ASN A 352 29.83 6.27 -5.05
CA ASN A 352 31.20 6.66 -4.73
C ASN A 352 31.44 8.15 -5.01
N ASP A 353 30.98 8.62 -6.17
CA ASP A 353 31.13 10.02 -6.58
C ASP A 353 29.88 10.55 -7.27
N LEU A 354 29.67 11.86 -7.17
CA LEU A 354 28.62 12.58 -7.89
C LEU A 354 29.12 13.96 -8.30
N LYS A 355 28.72 14.40 -9.49
CA LYS A 355 29.04 15.71 -10.06
C LYS A 355 27.82 16.28 -10.77
N ILE A 356 27.77 17.60 -10.88
CA ILE A 356 26.71 18.28 -11.65
C ILE A 356 27.39 19.01 -12.81
N ASP A 357 26.98 18.69 -14.02
CA ASP A 357 27.55 19.29 -15.22
C ASP A 357 27.04 20.73 -15.44
N ARG A 358 27.59 21.43 -16.43
CA ARG A 358 27.20 22.81 -16.75
C ARG A 358 25.74 22.95 -17.22
N ASN A 359 25.09 21.86 -17.62
CA ASN A 359 23.71 21.84 -18.08
C ASN A 359 22.72 21.55 -16.93
N GLY A 360 23.21 21.30 -15.70
CA GLY A 360 22.38 20.95 -14.56
C GLY A 360 21.98 19.48 -14.53
N ASN A 361 22.75 18.59 -15.15
CA ASN A 361 22.54 17.14 -14.96
C ASN A 361 23.43 16.63 -13.82
N LEU A 362 22.82 15.88 -12.92
CA LEU A 362 23.52 15.09 -11.92
C LEU A 362 24.08 13.83 -12.57
N TRP A 363 25.35 13.56 -12.34
CA TRP A 363 26.07 12.37 -12.76
C TRP A 363 26.57 11.63 -11.53
N VAL A 364 26.32 10.33 -11.44
CA VAL A 364 26.68 9.50 -10.27
C VAL A 364 27.46 8.29 -10.72
N LEU A 365 28.60 8.03 -10.08
CA LEU A 365 29.34 6.77 -10.20
C LEU A 365 29.00 5.91 -9.00
N SER A 366 28.35 4.77 -9.24
CA SER A 366 28.12 3.75 -8.22
C SER A 366 28.90 2.49 -8.54
N ASP A 367 29.58 1.97 -7.51
CA ASP A 367 30.36 0.75 -7.58
C ASP A 367 29.95 -0.25 -6.48
N ARG A 368 30.78 -1.28 -6.30
CA ARG A 368 30.69 -2.28 -5.24
C ARG A 368 31.95 -2.29 -4.39
N LEU A 369 32.46 -1.11 -4.00
CA LEU A 369 33.69 -0.95 -3.23
C LEU A 369 33.80 -1.88 -2.01
N PRO A 370 32.77 -2.05 -1.15
CA PRO A 370 32.85 -2.99 -0.03
C PRO A 370 33.04 -4.45 -0.45
N VAL A 371 32.46 -4.85 -1.59
CA VAL A 371 32.63 -6.21 -2.12
C VAL A 371 34.03 -6.38 -2.71
N PHE A 372 34.57 -5.36 -3.39
CA PHE A 372 35.94 -5.37 -3.91
C PHE A 372 36.99 -5.44 -2.78
N MET A 373 36.73 -4.77 -1.65
CA MET A 373 37.68 -4.69 -0.54
C MET A 373 37.65 -5.90 0.39
N TYR A 374 36.45 -6.40 0.69
CA TYR A 374 36.22 -7.38 1.76
C TYR A 374 35.68 -8.73 1.27
N SER A 375 35.48 -8.87 -0.04
CA SER A 375 34.96 -10.08 -0.66
C SER A 375 35.52 -10.22 -2.09
N GLN A 376 34.78 -10.86 -2.98
CA GLN A 376 35.14 -11.03 -4.38
C GLN A 376 34.01 -10.51 -5.27
N LEU A 377 34.35 -9.63 -6.22
CA LEU A 377 33.42 -9.20 -7.25
C LEU A 377 33.06 -10.37 -8.16
N ASP A 378 31.80 -10.45 -8.57
CA ASP A 378 31.36 -11.40 -9.60
C ASP A 378 31.67 -10.83 -10.99
N PRO A 379 32.60 -11.41 -11.76
CA PRO A 379 32.94 -10.93 -13.10
C PRO A 379 31.79 -11.09 -14.11
N GLN A 380 30.75 -11.86 -13.78
CA GLN A 380 29.58 -12.05 -14.64
C GLN A 380 28.44 -11.07 -14.34
N ASP A 381 28.51 -10.32 -13.24
CA ASP A 381 27.52 -9.29 -12.89
C ASP A 381 28.08 -7.87 -13.14
N TYR A 382 27.19 -6.89 -13.32
CA TYR A 382 27.59 -5.50 -13.47
C TYR A 382 27.98 -4.92 -12.10
N ASN A 383 29.28 -4.63 -11.94
CA ASN A 383 29.85 -4.14 -10.69
C ASN A 383 29.92 -2.62 -10.63
N PHE A 384 30.01 -1.94 -11.78
CA PHE A 384 30.24 -0.50 -11.87
C PHE A 384 29.20 0.16 -12.77
N ARG A 385 28.68 1.32 -12.39
CA ARG A 385 27.61 2.04 -13.12
C ARG A 385 27.85 3.54 -13.08
N VAL A 386 27.64 4.21 -14.21
CA VAL A 386 27.46 5.66 -14.29
C VAL A 386 25.99 5.94 -14.57
N LEU A 387 25.38 6.77 -13.73
CA LEU A 387 23.99 7.19 -13.83
C LEU A 387 23.90 8.69 -14.10
N THR A 388 22.84 9.13 -14.77
CA THR A 388 22.59 10.56 -15.00
C THR A 388 21.11 10.93 -14.92
N GLY A 389 20.81 12.18 -14.60
CA GLY A 389 19.46 12.76 -14.61
C GLY A 389 19.48 14.27 -14.34
N SER A 390 18.45 15.00 -14.78
CA SER A 390 18.33 16.45 -14.55
C SER A 390 18.17 16.75 -13.05
N THR A 391 18.94 17.68 -12.49
CA THR A 391 18.83 18.04 -11.07
C THR A 391 17.44 18.58 -10.72
N GLU A 392 16.84 19.35 -11.62
CA GLU A 392 15.49 19.90 -11.48
C GLU A 392 14.43 18.79 -11.45
N GLU A 393 14.54 17.81 -12.35
CA GLU A 393 13.62 16.65 -12.35
C GLU A 393 13.81 15.78 -11.10
N LEU A 394 15.06 15.63 -10.64
CA LEU A 394 15.39 14.78 -9.49
C LEU A 394 14.88 15.34 -8.16
N ILE A 395 14.85 16.66 -7.99
CA ILE A 395 14.32 17.30 -6.78
C ILE A 395 12.81 17.44 -6.79
N MET A 396 12.14 17.30 -7.93
CA MET A 396 10.69 17.46 -8.05
C MET A 396 9.95 16.46 -7.15
N GLY A 397 9.08 17.00 -6.29
CA GLY A 397 8.36 16.19 -5.29
C GLY A 397 9.22 15.78 -4.09
N THR A 398 10.38 16.42 -3.89
CA THR A 398 11.17 16.35 -2.65
C THR A 398 11.13 17.68 -1.90
N VAL A 399 11.41 17.64 -0.60
CA VAL A 399 11.45 18.84 0.27
C VAL A 399 12.46 19.89 -0.19
N CYS A 400 13.47 19.49 -0.97
CA CYS A 400 14.53 20.36 -1.51
C CYS A 400 14.00 21.34 -2.58
N ALA A 401 12.84 21.04 -3.19
CA ALA A 401 12.25 21.89 -4.22
C ALA A 401 11.63 23.19 -3.65
N SER A 402 11.24 23.24 -2.37
CA SER A 402 10.54 24.40 -1.78
C SER A 402 11.47 25.34 -0.99
N MET A 403 11.26 26.66 -1.08
CA MET A 403 11.86 27.64 -0.16
C MET A 403 10.93 27.85 1.03
N SER A 404 11.40 27.64 2.26
CA SER A 404 10.58 27.82 3.47
C SER A 404 11.34 28.50 4.60
N SER A 405 10.81 29.64 5.05
CA SER A 405 11.33 30.53 6.09
C SER A 405 11.12 29.97 7.51
N SER A 406 12.17 30.07 8.33
CA SER A 406 12.30 29.57 9.70
C SER A 406 11.52 30.33 10.79
N THR A 407 11.14 29.63 11.87
CA THR A 407 11.31 30.13 13.26
C THR A 407 11.35 28.98 14.31
N TYR A 408 12.13 29.18 15.38
CA TYR A 408 12.56 28.22 16.42
C TYR A 408 11.63 28.17 17.65
N SER A 409 11.64 27.05 18.41
CA SER A 409 11.90 27.06 19.87
C SER A 409 12.17 25.65 20.44
N THR A 410 13.06 25.60 21.44
CA THR A 410 13.72 24.50 22.16
C THR A 410 13.01 24.07 23.45
N THR A 411 13.04 22.79 23.85
CA THR A 411 13.10 22.35 25.28
C THR A 411 13.62 20.89 25.42
N ILE A 412 14.12 20.58 26.63
CA ILE A 412 15.21 19.68 27.08
C ILE A 412 14.76 18.28 27.60
N MET A 413 15.68 17.31 27.46
CA MET A 413 16.01 16.02 28.17
C MET A 413 15.03 15.29 29.11
N HIS A 414 15.04 13.95 29.03
CA HIS A 414 15.49 13.07 30.14
C HIS A 414 15.93 11.66 29.69
N ASP A 415 16.99 11.19 30.36
CA ASP A 415 17.78 9.96 30.24
C ASP A 415 17.16 8.75 30.97
N HIS A 416 17.41 7.52 30.49
CA HIS A 416 17.49 6.33 31.33
C HIS A 416 18.27 5.19 30.64
N ARG A 417 19.42 4.84 31.22
CA ARG A 417 20.17 3.59 31.02
C ARG A 417 19.54 2.44 31.83
N ASP A 418 19.66 1.19 31.36
CA ASP A 418 20.70 0.22 31.80
C ASP A 418 20.30 -1.27 31.65
N HIS A 419 21.36 -2.04 31.32
CA HIS A 419 21.69 -3.42 31.69
C HIS A 419 21.37 -4.67 30.83
N MET A 420 22.42 -5.51 30.83
CA MET A 420 22.85 -6.63 30.00
C MET A 420 22.28 -7.99 30.47
N ASP A 421 22.25 -9.00 29.60
CA ASP A 421 23.17 -10.15 29.71
C ASP A 421 23.02 -11.20 28.59
N HIS A 422 24.17 -11.81 28.26
CA HIS A 422 24.40 -12.83 27.23
C HIS A 422 24.05 -14.26 27.70
N MET A 423 23.46 -15.08 26.81
CA MET A 423 23.60 -16.55 26.86
C MET A 423 23.36 -17.26 25.50
N ASP A 424 24.40 -17.94 25.04
CA ASP A 424 24.51 -19.14 24.18
C ASP A 424 23.55 -19.37 22.98
N HIS A 425 24.05 -19.16 21.75
CA HIS A 425 23.25 -18.98 20.53
C HIS A 425 22.72 -20.27 19.85
N LYS A 426 23.17 -21.47 20.24
CA LYS A 426 22.80 -22.71 19.52
C LYS A 426 21.62 -23.47 20.13
N ASP A 427 21.51 -23.51 21.46
CA ASP A 427 20.32 -24.02 22.15
C ASP A 427 19.16 -23.03 22.07
N HIS A 428 19.46 -21.74 21.96
CA HIS A 428 18.46 -20.69 21.82
C HIS A 428 17.65 -20.83 20.53
N MET A 429 18.24 -21.20 19.39
CA MET A 429 17.51 -21.29 18.11
C MET A 429 16.54 -22.49 18.08
N MET A 430 16.95 -23.66 18.59
CA MET A 430 16.08 -24.84 18.65
C MET A 430 15.02 -24.73 19.76
N ASN A 431 15.33 -24.05 20.88
CA ASN A 431 14.33 -23.71 21.89
C ASN A 431 13.38 -22.59 21.45
N GLU A 432 13.82 -21.63 20.63
CA GLU A 432 12.97 -20.60 20.00
C GLU A 432 12.00 -21.21 18.99
N ILE A 433 12.46 -22.15 18.15
CA ILE A 433 11.58 -22.88 17.21
C ILE A 433 10.57 -23.74 18.00
N LYS A 434 11.02 -24.46 19.04
CA LYS A 434 10.10 -25.23 19.91
C LYS A 434 9.13 -24.34 20.67
N LYS A 435 9.56 -23.16 21.18
CA LYS A 435 8.68 -22.16 21.82
C LYS A 435 7.67 -21.58 20.84
N THR A 436 8.08 -21.30 19.60
CA THR A 436 7.23 -20.75 18.53
C THR A 436 6.05 -21.66 18.19
N PHE A 437 6.22 -22.98 18.37
CA PHE A 437 5.20 -23.99 18.06
C PHE A 437 4.68 -24.76 19.28
N ASN A 438 5.06 -24.38 20.51
CA ASN A 438 4.55 -25.02 21.71
C ASN A 438 3.06 -24.68 21.90
N ILE A 439 2.21 -25.70 22.05
CA ILE A 439 0.76 -25.54 22.20
C ILE A 439 0.43 -25.68 23.69
N SER A 440 -0.19 -24.65 24.28
CA SER A 440 -0.62 -24.71 25.68
C SER A 440 -1.57 -25.89 25.92
N LYS A 441 -1.35 -26.61 27.02
CA LYS A 441 -2.24 -27.69 27.49
C LYS A 441 -3.41 -27.18 28.33
N THR A 442 -3.47 -25.87 28.62
CA THR A 442 -4.49 -25.28 29.48
C THR A 442 -5.63 -24.67 28.66
N SER A 443 -6.86 -25.01 29.03
CA SER A 443 -8.07 -24.41 28.48
C SER A 443 -8.40 -23.11 29.21
N THR A 444 -8.92 -22.11 28.50
CA THR A 444 -9.57 -20.93 29.11
C THR A 444 -10.96 -21.25 29.66
N VAL A 445 -11.56 -22.37 29.23
CA VAL A 445 -12.80 -22.91 29.81
C VAL A 445 -12.44 -23.69 31.07
N PRO A 446 -12.83 -23.21 32.28
CA PRO A 446 -12.46 -23.87 33.53
C PRO A 446 -13.01 -25.30 33.60
N GLY A 447 -12.16 -26.27 33.96
CA GLY A 447 -12.57 -27.67 34.12
C GLY A 447 -12.66 -28.50 32.83
N LEU A 448 -12.40 -27.92 31.66
CA LEU A 448 -12.28 -28.70 30.41
C LEU A 448 -10.93 -29.45 30.38
N ALA A 449 -10.98 -30.78 30.34
CA ALA A 449 -9.78 -31.62 30.34
C ALA A 449 -8.95 -31.42 29.05
N TYR A 450 -7.65 -31.71 29.07
CA TYR A 450 -6.84 -31.66 27.85
C TYR A 450 -7.04 -32.90 26.98
N LEU A 451 -7.26 -32.74 25.67
CA LEU A 451 -7.43 -33.85 24.73
C LEU A 451 -6.10 -34.25 24.07
N PRO A 452 -5.59 -35.49 24.26
CA PRO A 452 -4.33 -35.93 23.68
C PRO A 452 -4.29 -36.05 22.14
N ALA A 453 -5.44 -35.99 21.46
CA ALA A 453 -5.58 -36.12 19.99
C ALA A 453 -4.95 -34.99 19.16
N ARG A 454 -4.38 -33.95 19.80
CA ARG A 454 -3.72 -32.82 19.14
C ARG A 454 -2.31 -33.14 18.62
N LYS A 455 -1.82 -34.38 18.78
CA LYS A 455 -0.52 -34.84 18.24
C LYS A 455 -0.69 -35.47 16.85
N ASP A 456 0.26 -35.20 15.96
CA ASP A 456 0.21 -35.69 14.58
C ASP A 456 0.32 -37.22 14.46
N PRO A 457 -0.27 -37.81 13.40
CA PRO A 457 -1.28 -37.20 12.52
C PRO A 457 -2.58 -36.91 13.27
N LYS A 458 -3.27 -35.83 12.89
CA LYS A 458 -4.56 -35.41 13.47
C LYS A 458 -5.70 -35.92 12.58
N THR A 459 -6.45 -36.89 13.06
CA THR A 459 -7.52 -37.59 12.32
C THR A 459 -8.78 -37.72 13.17
N ALA A 460 -9.92 -37.91 12.51
CA ALA A 460 -11.20 -38.15 13.18
C ALA A 460 -11.17 -39.38 14.11
N ALA A 461 -10.52 -40.47 13.67
CA ALA A 461 -10.41 -41.68 14.50
C ALA A 461 -9.61 -41.44 15.78
N LYS A 462 -8.50 -40.68 15.70
CA LYS A 462 -7.70 -40.32 16.88
C LYS A 462 -8.42 -39.38 17.84
N PHE A 463 -9.26 -38.47 17.33
CA PHE A 463 -10.14 -37.66 18.17
C PHE A 463 -11.07 -38.56 18.99
N LEU A 464 -11.75 -39.51 18.35
CA LEU A 464 -12.62 -40.48 19.06
C LEU A 464 -11.84 -41.36 20.04
N GLU A 465 -10.66 -41.85 19.67
CA GLU A 465 -9.82 -42.66 20.55
C GLU A 465 -9.42 -41.89 21.81
N ALA A 466 -9.05 -40.62 21.67
CA ALA A 466 -8.72 -39.77 22.80
C ALA A 466 -9.93 -39.49 23.69
N ARG A 467 -11.11 -39.25 23.10
CA ARG A 467 -12.37 -39.12 23.84
C ARG A 467 -12.68 -40.38 24.65
N LYS A 468 -12.55 -41.56 24.05
CA LYS A 468 -12.78 -42.85 24.74
C LYS A 468 -11.89 -43.03 25.97
N LYS A 469 -10.67 -42.48 25.94
CA LYS A 469 -9.72 -42.55 27.05
C LYS A 469 -10.06 -41.62 28.22
N ILE A 470 -10.56 -40.41 27.93
CA ILE A 470 -10.74 -39.37 28.96
C ILE A 470 -12.17 -39.22 29.46
N ASP A 471 -13.17 -39.68 28.69
CA ASP A 471 -14.58 -39.47 29.02
C ASP A 471 -15.09 -40.37 30.15
N GLY A 472 -14.31 -41.37 30.56
CA GLY A 472 -14.69 -42.26 31.66
C GLY A 472 -15.96 -43.06 31.36
N ALA A 473 -16.22 -43.36 30.10
CA ALA A 473 -17.43 -44.08 29.66
C ALA A 473 -17.27 -45.61 29.71
N GLU A 474 -16.09 -46.14 30.02
CA GLU A 474 -15.84 -47.56 30.32
C GLU A 474 -16.32 -48.54 29.22
N GLY A 475 -16.24 -48.12 27.95
CA GLY A 475 -16.71 -48.92 26.81
C GLY A 475 -18.23 -48.88 26.57
N LEU A 476 -18.98 -48.16 27.41
CA LEU A 476 -20.41 -47.88 27.34
C LEU A 476 -20.68 -46.45 26.83
N TRP A 477 -21.92 -45.97 26.86
CA TRP A 477 -22.28 -44.59 26.54
C TRP A 477 -22.52 -43.81 27.81
N ARG A 478 -21.82 -42.68 28.00
CA ARG A 478 -22.00 -41.82 29.16
C ARG A 478 -22.94 -40.65 28.85
N ILE A 479 -23.94 -40.42 29.70
CA ILE A 479 -24.81 -39.24 29.68
C ILE A 479 -24.91 -38.70 31.11
N GLY A 480 -24.41 -37.48 31.32
CA GLY A 480 -24.16 -36.92 32.64
C GLY A 480 -23.16 -37.78 33.42
N ASN A 481 -23.56 -38.18 34.62
CA ASN A 481 -22.76 -39.07 35.46
C ASN A 481 -23.13 -40.55 35.29
N LYS A 482 -24.04 -40.89 34.38
CA LYS A 482 -24.58 -42.25 34.22
C LYS A 482 -24.06 -42.95 32.97
N LEU A 483 -23.86 -44.27 33.09
CA LEU A 483 -23.46 -45.16 32.00
C LEU A 483 -24.65 -45.99 31.51
N TYR A 484 -24.75 -46.12 30.19
CA TYR A 484 -25.84 -46.79 29.49
C TYR A 484 -25.32 -47.80 28.47
N ASP A 485 -26.00 -48.93 28.30
CA ASP A 485 -25.76 -49.86 27.19
C ASP A 485 -26.81 -49.68 26.09
N LEU A 486 -26.40 -49.03 24.99
CA LEU A 486 -27.25 -48.72 23.85
C LEU A 486 -27.04 -49.67 22.67
N GLU A 487 -26.26 -50.75 22.81
CA GLU A 487 -25.88 -51.63 21.70
C GLU A 487 -27.10 -52.26 21.02
N THR A 488 -28.01 -52.81 21.82
CA THR A 488 -29.25 -53.43 21.33
C THR A 488 -30.22 -52.41 20.74
N PHE A 489 -30.14 -51.15 21.18
CA PHE A 489 -30.97 -50.05 20.70
C PHE A 489 -30.43 -49.40 19.42
N ALA A 490 -29.14 -49.55 19.10
CA ALA A 490 -28.51 -48.88 17.96
C ALA A 490 -29.27 -49.12 16.64
N LYS A 491 -29.70 -50.36 16.36
CA LYS A 491 -30.45 -50.70 15.13
C LYS A 491 -31.86 -50.11 15.08
N SER A 492 -32.49 -49.87 16.23
CA SER A 492 -33.86 -49.33 16.34
C SER A 492 -33.88 -47.82 16.63
N HIS A 493 -32.70 -47.19 16.72
CA HIS A 493 -32.58 -45.75 16.93
C HIS A 493 -33.13 -44.95 15.73
N PRO A 494 -34.09 -44.03 15.94
CA PRO A 494 -34.72 -43.27 14.84
C PRO A 494 -33.76 -42.41 14.01
N GLY A 495 -32.64 -41.98 14.60
CA GLY A 495 -31.59 -41.22 13.92
C GLY A 495 -30.57 -42.06 13.15
N GLY A 496 -30.72 -43.39 13.12
CA GLY A 496 -29.76 -44.31 12.51
C GLY A 496 -28.81 -44.94 13.54
N ALA A 497 -28.21 -46.06 13.15
CA ALA A 497 -27.33 -46.86 14.00
C ALA A 497 -25.87 -46.38 13.98
N GLU A 498 -25.49 -45.62 12.95
CA GLU A 498 -24.10 -45.17 12.76
C GLU A 498 -23.67 -44.24 13.91
N TRP A 499 -24.51 -43.27 14.28
CA TRP A 499 -24.27 -42.37 15.41
C TRP A 499 -23.98 -43.10 16.72
N ILE A 500 -24.85 -44.04 17.10
CA ILE A 500 -24.71 -44.79 18.35
C ILE A 500 -23.43 -45.64 18.34
N ARG A 501 -23.11 -46.28 17.21
CA ARG A 501 -21.88 -47.09 17.09
C ARG A 501 -20.61 -46.24 17.11
N LEU A 502 -20.61 -45.10 16.41
CA LEU A 502 -19.46 -44.18 16.35
C LEU A 502 -19.09 -43.64 17.74
N THR A 503 -20.10 -43.33 18.56
CA THR A 503 -19.91 -42.72 19.88
C THR A 503 -19.73 -43.74 21.01
N LYS A 504 -19.68 -45.05 20.71
CA LYS A 504 -19.51 -46.07 21.74
C LYS A 504 -18.21 -45.86 22.53
N GLY A 505 -18.30 -45.87 23.86
CA GLY A 505 -17.17 -45.62 24.73
C GLY A 505 -16.87 -44.13 24.96
N THR A 506 -17.76 -43.20 24.62
CA THR A 506 -17.56 -41.75 24.84
C THR A 506 -18.68 -41.13 25.69
N ASP A 507 -18.44 -39.92 26.20
CA ASP A 507 -19.45 -39.06 26.81
C ASP A 507 -20.23 -38.31 25.72
N ILE A 508 -21.52 -38.64 25.61
CA ILE A 508 -22.43 -38.09 24.60
C ILE A 508 -23.46 -37.13 25.21
N THR A 509 -23.20 -36.57 26.40
CA THR A 509 -24.16 -35.69 27.09
C THR A 509 -24.59 -34.50 26.23
N GLU A 510 -23.64 -33.76 25.66
CA GLU A 510 -23.94 -32.58 24.83
C GLU A 510 -24.70 -32.96 23.55
N LEU A 511 -24.31 -34.06 22.91
CA LEU A 511 -24.99 -34.61 21.73
C LEU A 511 -26.42 -35.04 22.07
N PHE A 512 -26.60 -35.72 23.19
CA PHE A 512 -27.90 -36.17 23.67
C PHE A 512 -28.83 -34.98 23.91
N GLU A 513 -28.35 -33.95 24.60
CA GLU A 513 -29.15 -32.77 24.94
C GLU A 513 -29.55 -31.96 23.70
N SER A 514 -28.64 -31.83 22.73
CA SER A 514 -28.83 -31.02 21.53
C SER A 514 -29.69 -31.68 20.45
N HIS A 515 -29.57 -32.98 20.24
CA HIS A 515 -30.27 -33.68 19.16
C HIS A 515 -31.69 -34.11 19.56
N HIS A 516 -31.96 -34.26 20.86
CA HIS A 516 -33.27 -34.70 21.35
C HIS A 516 -34.07 -33.51 21.89
N ILE A 517 -34.79 -32.79 21.02
CA ILE A 517 -35.59 -31.60 21.40
C ILE A 517 -36.72 -31.94 22.38
N THR A 518 -37.29 -33.15 22.28
CA THR A 518 -38.37 -33.63 23.17
C THR A 518 -37.84 -34.52 24.30
N ASP A 519 -38.59 -34.61 25.39
CA ASP A 519 -38.34 -35.48 26.55
C ASP A 519 -38.51 -37.00 26.29
N LYS A 520 -38.86 -37.41 25.06
CA LYS A 520 -39.05 -38.83 24.69
C LYS A 520 -37.79 -39.66 24.94
N ALA A 521 -36.61 -39.14 24.57
CA ALA A 521 -35.35 -39.85 24.76
C ALA A 521 -35.02 -40.03 26.25
N GLU A 522 -35.22 -38.99 27.06
CA GLU A 522 -35.01 -39.00 28.52
C GLU A 522 -35.90 -40.04 29.21
N ARG A 523 -37.17 -40.19 28.78
CA ARG A 523 -38.08 -41.21 29.31
C ARG A 523 -37.68 -42.64 28.96
N MET A 524 -36.99 -42.86 27.84
CA MET A 524 -36.56 -44.20 27.42
C MET A 524 -35.23 -44.60 28.05
N LEU A 525 -34.39 -43.63 28.39
CA LEU A 525 -33.02 -43.84 28.85
C LEU A 525 -32.87 -44.76 30.07
N PRO A 526 -33.76 -44.74 31.09
CA PRO A 526 -33.66 -45.64 32.24
C PRO A 526 -33.65 -47.13 31.90
N LYS A 527 -34.23 -47.54 30.75
CA LYS A 527 -34.24 -48.95 30.30
C LYS A 527 -32.86 -49.50 29.98
N PHE A 528 -31.91 -48.62 29.69
CA PHE A 528 -30.56 -48.95 29.26
C PHE A 528 -29.51 -48.61 30.32
N TYR A 529 -29.94 -48.16 31.51
CA TYR A 529 -29.04 -47.75 32.58
C TYR A 529 -28.28 -48.94 33.14
N VAL A 530 -26.98 -48.76 33.34
CA VAL A 530 -26.10 -49.79 33.91
C VAL A 530 -25.66 -49.38 35.32
N ARG A 531 -24.96 -48.25 35.46
CA ARG A 531 -24.42 -47.72 36.73
C ARG A 531 -24.00 -46.25 36.60
N GLU A 532 -23.68 -45.62 37.72
CA GLU A 532 -22.97 -44.32 37.74
C GLU A 532 -21.51 -44.52 37.30
N ALA A 533 -20.94 -43.53 36.63
CA ALA A 533 -19.55 -43.50 36.20
C ALA A 533 -18.63 -43.31 37.41
N ALA A 534 -17.53 -44.07 37.46
CA ALA A 534 -16.59 -44.01 38.57
C ALA A 534 -15.73 -42.74 38.59
N THR A 535 -15.67 -41.99 37.49
CA THR A 535 -14.81 -40.82 37.31
C THR A 535 -15.64 -39.58 36.98
N PRO A 536 -15.19 -38.36 37.37
CA PRO A 536 -15.83 -37.11 36.95
C PRO A 536 -15.90 -36.97 35.42
N ARG A 537 -16.79 -36.10 34.93
CA ARG A 537 -16.87 -35.78 33.50
C ARG A 537 -15.63 -35.00 33.05
N SER A 538 -15.22 -35.23 31.82
CA SER A 538 -14.11 -34.54 31.14
C SER A 538 -14.51 -33.15 30.61
N VAL A 539 -15.83 -32.86 30.55
CA VAL A 539 -16.44 -31.61 30.08
C VAL A 539 -17.22 -30.93 31.21
N PRO A 540 -17.02 -29.62 31.46
CA PRO A 540 -17.62 -28.90 32.58
C PRO A 540 -19.02 -28.33 32.28
N LEU A 541 -19.58 -28.58 31.09
CA LEU A 541 -20.88 -28.05 30.68
C LEU A 541 -22.03 -28.73 31.44
N THR A 542 -22.97 -27.93 31.94
CA THR A 542 -24.12 -28.40 32.72
C THR A 542 -25.44 -28.06 32.05
N PHE A 543 -26.44 -28.91 32.24
CA PHE A 543 -27.79 -28.75 31.69
C PHE A 543 -28.82 -28.73 32.83
N SER A 544 -28.79 -27.66 33.65
CA SER A 544 -29.76 -27.46 34.73
C SER A 544 -31.19 -27.44 34.20
N SER A 545 -32.14 -28.01 34.95
CA SER A 545 -33.54 -28.14 34.53
C SER A 545 -34.22 -26.78 34.29
N ASP A 546 -33.87 -25.78 35.10
CA ASP A 546 -34.28 -24.38 35.04
C ASP A 546 -33.32 -23.49 34.21
N GLY A 547 -32.16 -24.03 33.84
CA GLY A 547 -31.15 -23.33 33.04
C GLY A 547 -31.64 -22.90 31.65
N PHE A 548 -30.91 -21.97 31.05
CA PHE A 548 -31.25 -21.38 29.75
C PHE A 548 -31.54 -22.42 28.67
N TYR A 549 -30.62 -23.37 28.47
CA TYR A 549 -30.71 -24.34 27.36
C TYR A 549 -31.94 -25.23 27.45
N ARG A 550 -32.20 -25.83 28.62
CA ARG A 550 -33.38 -26.69 28.82
C ARG A 550 -34.68 -25.90 28.81
N THR A 551 -34.69 -24.64 29.26
CA THR A 551 -35.83 -23.73 29.11
C THR A 551 -36.11 -23.41 27.64
N PHE A 552 -35.06 -23.09 26.86
CA PHE A 552 -35.16 -22.85 25.43
C PHE A 552 -35.66 -24.09 24.69
N LYS A 553 -35.06 -25.26 24.95
CA LYS A 553 -35.45 -26.56 24.39
C LYS A 553 -36.94 -26.85 24.58
N ARG A 554 -37.50 -26.61 25.78
CA ARG A 554 -38.95 -26.74 26.04
C ARG A 554 -39.80 -25.79 25.20
N ARG A 555 -39.37 -24.53 25.06
CA ARG A 555 -40.08 -23.52 24.24
C ARG A 555 -40.03 -23.87 22.76
N ALA A 556 -38.86 -24.29 22.26
CA ALA A 556 -38.67 -24.74 20.88
C ALA A 556 -39.52 -25.98 20.58
N ALA A 557 -39.53 -26.97 21.47
CA ALA A 557 -40.38 -28.16 21.35
C ALA A 557 -41.87 -27.79 21.24
N LYS A 558 -42.33 -26.79 22.00
CA LYS A 558 -43.71 -26.29 21.92
C LYS A 558 -43.99 -25.61 20.57
N ALA A 559 -43.07 -24.79 20.07
CA ALA A 559 -43.21 -24.10 18.80
C ALA A 559 -43.20 -25.06 17.60
N LEU A 560 -42.44 -26.15 17.68
CA LEU A 560 -42.28 -27.13 16.60
C LEU A 560 -43.35 -28.23 16.59
N LYS A 561 -44.33 -28.20 17.50
CA LYS A 561 -45.35 -29.25 17.65
C LYS A 561 -46.19 -29.47 16.39
N SER A 562 -46.38 -28.43 15.56
CA SER A 562 -47.15 -28.49 14.31
C SER A 562 -46.33 -28.89 13.07
N VAL A 563 -45.00 -29.08 13.21
CA VAL A 563 -44.09 -29.33 12.09
C VAL A 563 -43.39 -30.67 12.28
N ASN A 564 -43.29 -31.49 11.23
CA ASN A 564 -42.51 -32.71 11.27
C ASN A 564 -41.01 -32.41 11.08
N PHE A 565 -40.38 -31.87 12.13
CA PHE A 565 -38.97 -31.43 12.11
C PHE A 565 -37.95 -32.58 12.07
N HIS A 566 -38.40 -33.84 12.12
CA HIS A 566 -37.54 -35.03 12.01
C HIS A 566 -37.21 -35.42 10.56
N ARG A 567 -37.79 -34.74 9.56
CA ARG A 567 -37.49 -34.97 8.15
C ARG A 567 -37.20 -33.64 7.45
N PRO A 568 -36.23 -33.61 6.52
CA PRO A 568 -36.02 -32.45 5.68
C PRO A 568 -37.25 -32.21 4.79
N SER A 569 -37.53 -30.94 4.49
CA SER A 569 -38.65 -30.59 3.63
C SER A 569 -38.44 -31.13 2.21
N THR A 570 -39.54 -31.45 1.50
CA THR A 570 -39.48 -31.88 0.09
C THR A 570 -38.74 -30.84 -0.76
N THR A 571 -38.96 -29.55 -0.50
CA THR A 571 -38.28 -28.44 -1.17
C THR A 571 -36.77 -28.49 -0.96
N THR A 572 -36.31 -28.72 0.27
CA THR A 572 -34.87 -28.83 0.59
C THR A 572 -34.24 -29.99 -0.20
N ASN A 573 -34.90 -31.14 -0.23
CA ASN A 573 -34.41 -32.30 -0.99
C ASN A 573 -34.32 -31.99 -2.49
N LEU A 574 -35.35 -31.38 -3.07
CA LEU A 574 -35.36 -31.02 -4.50
C LEU A 574 -34.24 -30.03 -4.85
N ILE A 575 -33.98 -29.04 -3.99
CA ILE A 575 -32.89 -28.07 -4.21
C ILE A 575 -31.55 -28.80 -4.22
N VAL A 576 -31.25 -29.60 -3.19
CA VAL A 576 -29.94 -30.25 -3.06
C VAL A 576 -29.74 -31.29 -4.17
N ASP A 577 -30.78 -32.04 -4.54
CA ASP A 577 -30.71 -32.99 -5.67
C ASP A 577 -30.47 -32.25 -7.00
N SER A 578 -31.15 -31.11 -7.22
CA SER A 578 -30.98 -30.30 -8.43
C SER A 578 -29.56 -29.72 -8.55
N LEU A 579 -28.98 -29.28 -7.43
CA LEU A 579 -27.60 -28.82 -7.38
C LEU A 579 -26.62 -29.93 -7.76
N ALA A 580 -26.80 -31.14 -7.17
CA ALA A 580 -25.96 -32.29 -7.48
C ALA A 580 -26.06 -32.68 -8.97
N VAL A 581 -27.28 -32.73 -9.52
CA VAL A 581 -27.48 -33.00 -10.95
C VAL A 581 -26.78 -31.95 -11.81
N MET A 582 -26.90 -30.66 -11.48
CA MET A 582 -26.26 -29.59 -12.22
C MET A 582 -24.73 -29.67 -12.16
N THR A 583 -24.15 -30.06 -11.02
CA THR A 583 -22.72 -30.35 -10.90
C THR A 583 -22.28 -31.40 -11.92
N PHE A 584 -22.99 -32.53 -12.05
CA PHE A 584 -22.66 -33.55 -13.04
C PHE A 584 -22.85 -33.06 -14.48
N VAL A 585 -23.97 -32.40 -14.78
CA VAL A 585 -24.27 -31.89 -16.13
C VAL A 585 -23.22 -30.89 -16.60
N LEU A 586 -22.87 -29.90 -15.77
CA LEU A 586 -21.86 -28.90 -16.12
C LEU A 586 -20.46 -29.52 -16.20
N SER A 587 -20.12 -30.47 -15.33
CA SER A 587 -18.83 -31.17 -15.38
C SER A 587 -18.68 -31.95 -16.69
N LEU A 588 -19.72 -32.68 -17.10
CA LEU A 588 -19.75 -33.41 -18.37
C LEU A 588 -19.72 -32.48 -19.58
N ALA A 589 -20.52 -31.40 -19.56
CA ALA A 589 -20.52 -30.40 -20.62
C ALA A 589 -19.17 -29.69 -20.75
N GLY A 590 -18.53 -29.36 -19.62
CA GLY A 590 -17.20 -28.77 -19.57
C GLY A 590 -16.12 -29.71 -20.09
N ALA A 591 -16.22 -31.01 -19.77
CA ALA A 591 -15.31 -32.04 -20.28
C ALA A 591 -15.47 -32.28 -21.79
N PHE A 592 -16.72 -32.41 -22.26
CA PHE A 592 -17.03 -32.58 -23.69
C PHE A 592 -16.59 -31.36 -24.52
N ALA A 593 -16.87 -30.15 -24.04
CA ALA A 593 -16.51 -28.91 -24.72
C ALA A 593 -15.06 -28.46 -24.48
N ASN A 594 -14.31 -29.16 -23.61
CA ASN A 594 -13.00 -28.74 -23.09
C ASN A 594 -12.98 -27.26 -22.64
N SER A 595 -14.03 -26.85 -21.92
CA SER A 595 -14.29 -25.44 -21.60
C SER A 595 -13.99 -25.12 -20.13
N PHE A 596 -12.95 -24.32 -19.90
CA PHE A 596 -12.61 -23.83 -18.57
C PHE A 596 -13.76 -23.03 -17.94
N ALA A 597 -14.46 -22.19 -18.72
CA ALA A 597 -15.55 -21.36 -18.20
C ALA A 597 -16.71 -22.20 -17.65
N ILE A 598 -17.10 -23.28 -18.34
CA ILE A 598 -18.15 -24.20 -17.85
C ILE A 598 -17.70 -24.91 -16.58
N ILE A 599 -16.41 -25.28 -16.49
CA ILE A 599 -15.83 -25.89 -15.29
C ILE A 599 -15.81 -24.93 -14.09
N VAL A 600 -15.62 -23.62 -14.30
CA VAL A 600 -15.80 -22.63 -13.24
C VAL A 600 -17.23 -22.67 -12.70
N PHE A 601 -18.25 -22.69 -13.57
CA PHE A 601 -19.64 -22.84 -13.11
C PHE A 601 -19.88 -24.17 -12.40
N ALA A 602 -19.36 -25.29 -12.92
CA ALA A 602 -19.43 -26.59 -12.27
C ALA A 602 -18.84 -26.56 -10.85
N SER A 603 -17.78 -25.78 -10.63
CA SER A 603 -17.15 -25.57 -9.31
C SER A 603 -18.06 -24.83 -8.32
N ILE A 604 -18.83 -23.85 -8.80
CA ILE A 604 -19.82 -23.12 -7.98
C ILE A 604 -20.92 -24.09 -7.53
N PHE A 605 -21.46 -24.87 -8.46
CA PHE A 605 -22.50 -25.85 -8.15
C PHE A 605 -21.99 -26.99 -7.28
N LEU A 606 -20.75 -27.46 -7.46
CA LEU A 606 -20.12 -28.41 -6.54
C LEU A 606 -20.07 -27.83 -5.12
N THR A 607 -19.63 -26.58 -4.97
CA THR A 607 -19.59 -25.91 -3.66
C THR A 607 -20.97 -25.83 -3.02
N TRP A 608 -22.00 -25.42 -3.76
CA TRP A 608 -23.38 -25.36 -3.25
C TRP A 608 -23.95 -26.74 -2.95
N THR A 609 -23.61 -27.75 -3.74
CA THR A 609 -23.97 -29.16 -3.48
C THR A 609 -23.36 -29.61 -2.16
N THR A 610 -22.08 -29.34 -1.93
CA THR A 610 -21.39 -29.66 -0.67
C THR A 610 -22.02 -28.93 0.51
N VAL A 611 -22.27 -27.61 0.40
CA VAL A 611 -22.92 -26.84 1.47
C VAL A 611 -24.36 -27.31 1.72
N GLY A 612 -25.13 -27.63 0.68
CA GLY A 612 -26.49 -28.16 0.83
C GLY A 612 -26.51 -29.57 1.44
N ALA A 613 -25.54 -30.41 1.08
CA ALA A 613 -25.40 -31.78 1.60
C ALA A 613 -25.04 -31.81 3.10
N HIS A 614 -24.41 -30.75 3.63
CA HIS A 614 -24.07 -30.61 5.05
C HIS A 614 -25.26 -30.83 6.00
N ASN A 615 -26.43 -30.32 5.63
CA ASN A 615 -27.65 -30.42 6.45
C ASN A 615 -28.01 -31.88 6.82
N TYR A 616 -27.66 -32.83 5.95
CA TYR A 616 -28.02 -34.23 6.12
C TYR A 616 -27.14 -34.98 7.14
N PHE A 617 -26.04 -34.38 7.60
CA PHE A 617 -25.23 -34.98 8.67
C PHE A 617 -25.91 -34.94 10.03
N HIS A 618 -26.74 -33.91 10.26
CA HIS A 618 -27.49 -33.69 11.48
C HIS A 618 -28.80 -34.50 11.54
N MET A 619 -29.06 -35.29 10.51
CA MET A 619 -30.31 -36.03 10.33
C MET A 619 -30.04 -37.54 10.28
N ARG A 620 -31.13 -38.31 10.16
CA ARG A 620 -31.06 -39.75 9.92
C ARG A 620 -30.23 -40.05 8.67
N ASP A 621 -29.41 -41.09 8.76
CA ASP A 621 -28.58 -41.60 7.67
C ASP A 621 -29.36 -41.68 6.35
N ASN A 622 -28.84 -41.01 5.32
CA ASN A 622 -29.44 -40.98 4.00
C ASN A 622 -28.39 -40.79 2.89
N PHE A 623 -28.72 -41.22 1.67
CA PHE A 623 -27.77 -41.22 0.56
C PHE A 623 -27.27 -39.81 0.14
N ARG A 624 -28.02 -38.74 0.40
CA ARG A 624 -27.62 -37.35 0.07
C ARG A 624 -26.40 -36.87 0.84
N MET A 625 -26.03 -37.57 1.93
CA MET A 625 -24.74 -37.36 2.59
C MET A 625 -23.57 -37.59 1.63
N TYR A 626 -23.71 -38.52 0.67
CA TYR A 626 -22.68 -38.79 -0.33
C TYR A 626 -22.46 -37.65 -1.33
N TYR A 627 -23.41 -36.71 -1.47
CA TYR A 627 -23.17 -35.50 -2.27
C TYR A 627 -22.06 -34.64 -1.68
N PHE A 628 -21.88 -34.69 -0.36
CA PHE A 628 -20.75 -34.04 0.29
C PHE A 628 -19.43 -34.71 -0.09
N ASP A 629 -19.41 -36.04 -0.19
CA ASP A 629 -18.22 -36.82 -0.56
C ASP A 629 -17.71 -36.51 -1.98
N LEU A 630 -18.52 -35.91 -2.85
CA LEU A 630 -18.07 -35.42 -4.17
C LEU A 630 -16.97 -34.35 -4.07
N SER A 631 -16.90 -33.64 -2.93
CA SER A 631 -15.86 -32.63 -2.63
C SER A 631 -14.53 -33.22 -2.16
N MET A 632 -14.40 -34.55 -2.14
CA MET A 632 -13.31 -35.30 -1.50
C MET A 632 -13.38 -35.35 0.04
N ILE A 633 -14.13 -34.45 0.70
CA ILE A 633 -14.29 -34.48 2.15
C ILE A 633 -15.14 -35.69 2.57
N SER A 634 -14.66 -36.45 3.56
CA SER A 634 -15.35 -37.63 4.10
C SER A 634 -16.56 -37.25 4.94
N SER A 635 -17.76 -37.67 4.52
CA SER A 635 -19.00 -37.52 5.30
C SER A 635 -18.93 -38.16 6.69
N LYS A 636 -18.20 -39.27 6.81
CA LYS A 636 -17.98 -40.01 8.06
C LYS A 636 -17.09 -39.23 9.02
N ASP A 637 -15.96 -38.74 8.52
CA ASP A 637 -15.01 -37.97 9.33
C ASP A 637 -15.60 -36.61 9.69
N TRP A 638 -16.33 -35.97 8.76
CA TRP A 638 -17.00 -34.70 9.01
C TRP A 638 -18.04 -34.78 10.13
N ARG A 639 -18.76 -35.90 10.27
CA ARG A 639 -19.63 -36.11 11.45
C ARG A 639 -18.86 -36.07 12.77
N ILE A 640 -17.64 -36.59 12.79
CA ILE A 640 -16.79 -36.61 13.99
C ILE A 640 -16.17 -35.23 14.22
N THR A 641 -15.55 -34.66 13.19
CA THR A 641 -14.75 -33.43 13.30
C THR A 641 -15.61 -32.18 13.40
N HIS A 642 -16.75 -32.16 12.70
CA HIS A 642 -17.64 -31.00 12.68
C HIS A 642 -18.77 -31.15 13.71
N VAL A 643 -19.52 -32.25 13.69
CA VAL A 643 -20.73 -32.38 14.54
C VAL A 643 -20.37 -32.76 15.98
N MET A 644 -19.53 -33.78 16.18
CA MET A 644 -19.16 -34.20 17.55
C MET A 644 -18.14 -33.29 18.21
N SER A 645 -17.34 -32.58 17.40
CA SER A 645 -16.28 -31.71 17.90
C SER A 645 -16.65 -30.24 17.75
N HIS A 646 -16.65 -29.67 16.54
CA HIS A 646 -16.92 -28.23 16.35
C HIS A 646 -18.26 -27.77 16.91
N HIS A 647 -19.39 -28.43 16.64
CA HIS A 647 -20.70 -27.98 17.15
C HIS A 647 -20.86 -28.10 18.68
N MET A 648 -20.19 -29.09 19.29
CA MET A 648 -20.31 -29.33 20.73
C MET A 648 -19.33 -28.49 21.55
N TYR A 649 -18.16 -28.21 20.98
CA TYR A 649 -17.04 -27.57 21.67
C TYR A 649 -16.44 -26.43 20.85
N THR A 650 -17.30 -25.69 20.14
CA THR A 650 -16.95 -24.62 19.20
C THR A 650 -15.94 -23.66 19.82
N ASN A 651 -14.86 -23.37 19.11
CA ASN A 651 -13.86 -22.39 19.56
C ASN A 651 -13.15 -22.75 20.88
N THR A 652 -13.19 -24.02 21.31
CA THR A 652 -12.43 -24.51 22.47
C THR A 652 -11.21 -25.33 22.05
N ILE A 653 -10.38 -25.73 23.02
CA ILE A 653 -9.24 -26.62 22.79
C ILE A 653 -9.63 -28.04 22.32
N TRP A 654 -10.92 -28.39 22.33
CA TRP A 654 -11.46 -29.67 21.83
C TRP A 654 -12.02 -29.56 20.41
N ASP A 655 -12.08 -28.36 19.86
CA ASP A 655 -12.54 -28.13 18.49
C ASP A 655 -11.49 -28.64 17.49
N TYR A 656 -11.81 -29.76 16.84
CA TYR A 656 -10.98 -30.43 15.86
C TYR A 656 -10.68 -29.49 14.70
N GLU A 657 -11.68 -28.77 14.21
CA GLU A 657 -11.50 -27.90 13.05
C GLU A 657 -10.48 -26.81 13.33
N ILE A 658 -10.32 -26.43 14.60
CA ILE A 658 -9.31 -25.48 15.04
C ILE A 658 -7.95 -26.13 15.18
N TYR A 659 -7.84 -27.19 16.00
CA TYR A 659 -6.51 -27.74 16.30
C TYR A 659 -5.93 -28.54 15.13
N VAL A 660 -6.74 -29.03 14.19
CA VAL A 660 -6.26 -29.73 13.00
C VAL A 660 -5.40 -28.83 12.11
N ALA A 661 -5.68 -27.51 12.13
CA ALA A 661 -4.94 -26.54 11.35
C ALA A 661 -3.67 -26.04 12.07
N GLU A 662 -3.51 -26.32 13.36
CA GLU A 662 -2.27 -26.06 14.09
C GLU A 662 -1.12 -26.97 13.60
N PRO A 663 0.14 -26.57 13.72
CA PRO A 663 0.62 -25.30 14.26
C PRO A 663 0.53 -24.13 13.26
N PHE A 664 0.09 -24.38 12.03
CA PHE A 664 0.13 -23.42 10.92
C PHE A 664 -0.93 -22.32 11.05
N LEU A 665 -2.19 -22.68 11.36
CA LEU A 665 -3.27 -21.75 11.69
C LEU A 665 -3.58 -21.88 13.18
N GLN A 666 -3.25 -20.84 13.95
CA GLN A 666 -3.48 -20.81 15.40
C GLN A 666 -4.63 -19.84 15.74
N TRP A 667 -5.86 -20.33 15.85
CA TRP A 667 -7.03 -19.47 16.12
C TRP A 667 -7.35 -19.29 17.61
N ILE A 668 -6.89 -20.20 18.48
CA ILE A 668 -7.12 -20.08 19.92
C ILE A 668 -6.34 -18.87 20.48
N PRO A 669 -7.00 -17.93 21.19
CA PRO A 669 -6.33 -16.80 21.82
C PRO A 669 -5.32 -17.27 22.87
N ARG A 670 -4.07 -16.82 22.77
CA ARG A 670 -3.03 -17.13 23.76
C ARG A 670 -2.10 -15.95 23.97
N LYS A 671 -1.65 -15.77 25.21
CA LYS A 671 -0.70 -14.70 25.59
C LYS A 671 0.73 -14.94 25.08
N ASP A 672 1.08 -16.18 24.78
CA ASP A 672 2.41 -16.63 24.33
C ASP A 672 2.53 -16.75 22.80
N LYS A 673 1.51 -16.38 22.04
CA LYS A 673 1.51 -16.49 20.57
C LYS A 673 2.51 -15.50 19.98
N SER A 674 3.57 -16.00 19.35
CA SER A 674 4.61 -15.15 18.75
C SER A 674 4.08 -14.31 17.59
N TYR A 675 4.72 -13.16 17.37
CA TYR A 675 4.44 -12.30 16.21
C TYR A 675 4.64 -13.06 14.89
N LEU A 676 5.67 -13.91 14.83
CA LEU A 676 5.95 -14.77 13.68
C LEU A 676 4.83 -15.80 13.42
N ALA A 677 4.33 -16.47 14.46
CA ALA A 677 3.20 -17.40 14.32
C ALA A 677 1.93 -16.69 13.81
N THR A 678 1.72 -15.43 14.20
CA THR A 678 0.62 -14.59 13.69
C THR A 678 0.76 -14.26 12.21
N ILE A 679 1.98 -13.95 11.75
CA ILE A 679 2.26 -13.70 10.32
C ILE A 679 2.09 -14.99 9.51
N ILE A 680 2.64 -16.10 9.98
CA ILE A 680 2.56 -17.40 9.31
C ILE A 680 1.09 -17.83 9.12
N SER A 681 0.26 -17.72 10.17
CA SER A 681 -1.17 -18.04 10.05
C SER A 681 -1.90 -17.16 9.03
N LYS A 682 -1.51 -15.88 8.90
CA LYS A 682 -2.11 -14.96 7.90
C LYS A 682 -1.71 -15.30 6.47
N ILE A 683 -0.47 -15.70 6.25
CA ILE A 683 0.05 -16.09 4.92
C ILE A 683 -0.51 -17.44 4.49
N ILE A 684 -0.54 -18.42 5.40
CA ILE A 684 -0.94 -19.79 5.09
C ILE A 684 -2.47 -19.91 4.94
N SER A 685 -3.27 -19.10 5.64
CA SER A 685 -4.73 -19.24 5.66
C SER A 685 -5.37 -19.30 4.26
N PRO A 686 -5.13 -18.35 3.32
CA PRO A 686 -5.70 -18.44 1.97
C PRO A 686 -5.28 -19.71 1.21
N ILE A 687 -4.03 -20.15 1.39
CA ILE A 687 -3.48 -21.34 0.73
C ILE A 687 -4.10 -22.61 1.31
N ALA A 688 -4.22 -22.70 2.64
CA ALA A 688 -4.86 -23.80 3.33
C ALA A 688 -6.32 -23.96 2.90
N TRP A 689 -7.05 -22.85 2.72
CA TRP A 689 -8.42 -22.88 2.22
C TRP A 689 -8.52 -23.28 0.74
N MET A 690 -7.60 -22.83 -0.11
CA MET A 690 -7.55 -23.31 -1.50
C MET A 690 -7.32 -24.83 -1.59
N LEU A 691 -6.66 -25.43 -0.61
CA LEU A 691 -6.29 -26.84 -0.61
C LEU A 691 -7.14 -27.73 0.31
N VAL A 692 -8.17 -27.20 0.98
CA VAL A 692 -8.92 -27.93 2.02
C VAL A 692 -9.53 -29.24 1.51
N TYR A 693 -10.14 -29.26 0.32
CA TYR A 693 -10.70 -30.48 -0.27
C TYR A 693 -9.64 -31.56 -0.50
N ILE A 694 -8.47 -31.15 -0.99
CA ILE A 694 -7.35 -32.07 -1.26
C ILE A 694 -6.77 -32.60 0.06
N MET A 695 -6.56 -31.72 1.05
CA MET A 695 -6.02 -32.12 2.35
C MET A 695 -6.95 -33.08 3.09
N GLU A 696 -8.25 -32.79 3.13
CA GLU A 696 -9.25 -33.68 3.76
C GLU A 696 -9.42 -34.98 2.98
N GLY A 697 -9.33 -34.94 1.64
CA GLY A 697 -9.29 -36.15 0.82
C GLY A 697 -8.08 -37.05 1.12
N LEU A 698 -6.89 -36.48 1.30
CA LEU A 698 -5.70 -37.24 1.70
C LEU A 698 -5.85 -37.85 3.11
N LYS A 699 -6.42 -37.10 4.06
CA LYS A 699 -6.69 -37.59 5.42
C LYS A 699 -7.70 -38.73 5.41
N ARG A 700 -8.78 -38.61 4.64
CA ARG A 700 -9.77 -39.68 4.44
C ARG A 700 -9.08 -40.99 4.04
N TYR A 701 -8.27 -40.97 2.97
CA TYR A 701 -7.62 -42.20 2.51
C TYR A 701 -6.57 -42.70 3.50
N TYR A 702 -5.84 -41.81 4.19
CA TYR A 702 -4.98 -42.22 5.30
C TYR A 702 -5.76 -42.98 6.39
N SER A 703 -6.89 -42.44 6.85
CA SER A 703 -7.74 -43.09 7.85
C SER A 703 -8.31 -44.42 7.35
N VAL A 704 -8.72 -44.53 6.10
CA VAL A 704 -9.15 -45.81 5.51
C VAL A 704 -8.02 -46.85 5.52
N PHE A 705 -6.82 -46.49 5.06
CA PHE A 705 -5.69 -47.43 4.97
C PHE A 705 -5.05 -47.78 6.32
N LYS A 706 -5.02 -46.87 7.28
CA LYS A 706 -4.24 -47.02 8.53
C LYS A 706 -5.08 -47.18 9.79
N GLU A 707 -6.33 -46.72 9.80
CA GLU A 707 -7.15 -46.65 11.02
C GLU A 707 -8.40 -47.53 10.92
N TYR A 708 -9.14 -47.47 9.82
CA TYR A 708 -10.37 -48.25 9.62
C TYR A 708 -10.11 -49.64 9.02
N GLY A 709 -9.15 -49.75 8.10
CA GLY A 709 -8.75 -51.03 7.49
C GLY A 709 -9.79 -51.65 6.54
N VAL A 710 -10.88 -50.93 6.22
CA VAL A 710 -11.98 -51.40 5.38
C VAL A 710 -12.45 -50.26 4.48
N PHE A 711 -12.61 -50.53 3.18
CA PHE A 711 -13.20 -49.60 2.23
C PHE A 711 -14.71 -49.71 2.24
N GLU A 712 -15.39 -48.57 2.37
CA GLU A 712 -16.85 -48.47 2.22
C GLU A 712 -17.21 -47.84 0.87
N PHE A 713 -18.46 -48.01 0.42
CA PHE A 713 -18.95 -47.42 -0.85
C PHE A 713 -18.63 -45.91 -0.96
N ARG A 714 -18.76 -45.19 0.16
CA ARG A 714 -18.49 -43.74 0.23
C ARG A 714 -17.09 -43.37 -0.24
N ASP A 715 -16.09 -44.23 -0.03
CA ASP A 715 -14.68 -43.96 -0.33
C ASP A 715 -14.37 -43.92 -1.83
N PHE A 716 -15.31 -44.45 -2.64
CA PHE A 716 -15.25 -44.40 -4.10
C PHE A 716 -16.04 -43.23 -4.69
N VAL A 717 -16.90 -42.56 -3.91
CA VAL A 717 -17.75 -41.45 -4.37
C VAL A 717 -16.96 -40.27 -4.97
N PRO A 718 -15.81 -39.82 -4.38
CA PRO A 718 -15.02 -38.73 -4.97
C PRO A 718 -14.54 -39.02 -6.40
N PHE A 719 -14.43 -40.30 -6.79
CA PHE A 719 -13.96 -40.71 -8.11
C PHE A 719 -15.07 -40.82 -9.15
N LEU A 720 -16.35 -40.76 -8.75
CA LEU A 720 -17.47 -40.83 -9.71
C LEU A 720 -17.44 -39.66 -10.70
N LEU A 721 -17.08 -38.47 -10.25
CA LEU A 721 -17.04 -37.26 -11.06
C LEU A 721 -15.92 -37.30 -12.12
N PRO A 722 -14.63 -37.55 -11.78
CA PRO A 722 -13.59 -37.68 -12.81
C PRO A 722 -13.79 -38.93 -13.70
N LEU A 723 -14.34 -40.02 -13.18
CA LEU A 723 -14.66 -41.21 -13.97
C LEU A 723 -15.74 -40.91 -15.02
N THR A 724 -16.81 -40.21 -14.64
CA THR A 724 -17.87 -39.82 -15.58
C THR A 724 -17.40 -38.78 -16.59
N MET A 725 -16.60 -37.79 -16.18
CA MET A 725 -15.96 -36.83 -17.11
C MET A 725 -15.07 -37.53 -18.14
N SER A 726 -14.39 -38.61 -17.75
CA SER A 726 -13.51 -39.38 -18.64
C SER A 726 -14.25 -40.13 -19.76
N LEU A 727 -15.57 -40.31 -19.63
CA LEU A 727 -16.40 -40.94 -20.68
C LEU A 727 -16.65 -40.00 -21.89
N LEU A 728 -16.59 -38.69 -21.70
CA LEU A 728 -16.88 -37.69 -22.74
C LEU A 728 -15.69 -36.79 -23.10
N ALA A 729 -14.64 -36.75 -22.27
CA ALA A 729 -13.45 -35.97 -22.55
C ALA A 729 -12.65 -36.57 -23.73
N PRO A 730 -11.89 -35.74 -24.49
CA PRO A 730 -11.04 -36.22 -25.58
C PRO A 730 -10.01 -37.27 -25.14
N ASN A 731 -9.57 -37.21 -23.89
CA ASN A 731 -8.78 -38.25 -23.22
C ASN A 731 -8.85 -38.09 -21.69
N ILE A 732 -8.37 -39.11 -20.97
CA ILE A 732 -8.39 -39.17 -19.51
C ILE A 732 -7.59 -38.03 -18.84
N PHE A 733 -6.50 -37.55 -19.44
CA PHE A 733 -5.69 -36.47 -18.87
C PHE A 733 -6.41 -35.13 -18.88
N VAL A 734 -7.23 -34.86 -19.91
CA VAL A 734 -8.07 -33.66 -19.97
C VAL A 734 -9.14 -33.70 -18.88
N ALA A 735 -9.83 -34.83 -18.71
CA ALA A 735 -10.82 -35.00 -17.65
C ALA A 735 -10.21 -34.80 -16.25
N LEU A 736 -9.05 -35.41 -15.97
CA LEU A 736 -8.34 -35.26 -14.70
C LEU A 736 -7.88 -33.83 -14.44
N LYS A 737 -7.37 -33.13 -15.47
CA LYS A 737 -6.96 -31.72 -15.35
C LYS A 737 -8.15 -30.81 -15.03
N LEU A 738 -9.26 -30.96 -15.75
CA LEU A 738 -10.46 -30.14 -15.53
C LEU A 738 -11.11 -30.45 -14.17
N TRP A 739 -11.14 -31.71 -13.76
CA TRP A 739 -11.59 -32.10 -12.43
C TRP A 739 -10.72 -31.48 -11.33
N LEU A 740 -9.39 -31.52 -11.46
CA LEU A 740 -8.49 -30.91 -10.47
C LEU A 740 -8.70 -29.39 -10.35
N ILE A 741 -8.87 -28.71 -11.48
CA ILE A 741 -9.20 -27.27 -11.52
C ILE A 741 -10.52 -27.02 -10.77
N MET A 742 -11.54 -27.84 -11.04
CA MET A 742 -12.84 -27.72 -10.38
C MET A 742 -12.75 -27.89 -8.86
N ILE A 743 -11.98 -28.89 -8.41
CA ILE A 743 -11.72 -29.12 -6.98
C ILE A 743 -11.01 -27.92 -6.35
N LEU A 744 -9.99 -27.35 -6.99
CA LEU A 744 -9.26 -26.20 -6.45
C LEU A 744 -10.14 -24.94 -6.34
N ILE A 745 -10.95 -24.65 -7.36
CA ILE A 745 -11.86 -23.49 -7.34
C ILE A 745 -12.95 -23.69 -6.29
N SER A 746 -13.57 -24.87 -6.26
CA SER A 746 -14.62 -25.19 -5.30
C SER A 746 -14.10 -25.17 -3.86
N SER A 747 -12.88 -25.68 -3.63
CA SER A 747 -12.18 -25.64 -2.34
C SER A 747 -11.94 -24.20 -1.87
N ALA A 748 -11.46 -23.32 -2.76
CA ALA A 748 -11.29 -21.89 -2.45
C ALA A 748 -12.63 -21.20 -2.10
N MET A 749 -13.70 -21.50 -2.85
CA MET A 749 -15.03 -20.95 -2.58
C MET A 749 -15.61 -21.46 -1.26
N PHE A 750 -15.48 -22.76 -0.99
CA PHE A 750 -15.91 -23.38 0.27
C PHE A 750 -15.21 -22.75 1.47
N GLY A 751 -13.89 -22.51 1.37
CA GLY A 751 -13.13 -21.79 2.39
C GLY A 751 -13.62 -20.35 2.62
N MET A 752 -13.98 -19.61 1.56
CA MET A 752 -14.57 -18.26 1.69
C MET A 752 -15.94 -18.28 2.39
N ILE A 753 -16.79 -19.26 2.07
CA ILE A 753 -18.10 -19.42 2.73
C ILE A 753 -17.91 -19.80 4.21
N GLY A 754 -17.02 -20.74 4.49
CA GLY A 754 -16.65 -21.16 5.85
C GLY A 754 -16.10 -20.01 6.69
N PHE A 755 -15.31 -19.11 6.09
CA PHE A 755 -14.83 -17.88 6.74
C PHE A 755 -15.99 -16.97 7.18
N SER A 756 -17.04 -16.85 6.36
CA SER A 756 -18.23 -16.04 6.72
C SER A 756 -19.12 -16.72 7.79
N ALA A 757 -19.20 -18.04 7.80
CA ALA A 757 -20.08 -18.81 8.69
C ALA A 757 -19.47 -19.05 10.07
N ALA A 758 -18.15 -19.23 10.17
CA ALA A 758 -17.42 -19.33 11.44
C ALA A 758 -17.32 -17.97 12.17
N HIS A 759 -17.59 -16.86 11.48
CA HIS A 759 -17.59 -15.50 12.04
C HIS A 759 -19.03 -15.00 12.29
N HIS A 760 -19.70 -15.60 13.28
CA HIS A 760 -20.66 -14.88 14.12
C HIS A 760 -19.98 -14.36 15.39
N HIS A 761 -18.74 -13.87 15.25
CA HIS A 761 -18.25 -12.74 16.01
C HIS A 761 -18.12 -11.56 15.04
N PRO A 762 -18.83 -10.44 15.27
CA PRO A 762 -18.52 -9.17 14.64
C PRO A 762 -17.14 -8.61 15.02
N ASP A 763 -16.36 -9.28 15.88
CA ASP A 763 -15.29 -8.63 16.66
C ASP A 763 -13.87 -9.16 16.41
N ILE A 764 -13.62 -10.03 15.42
CA ILE A 764 -12.23 -10.42 15.05
C ILE A 764 -11.56 -9.35 14.16
N PHE A 765 -12.37 -8.49 13.53
CA PHE A 765 -12.00 -7.10 13.30
C PHE A 765 -12.66 -6.33 14.44
N HIS A 766 -11.91 -5.92 15.46
CA HIS A 766 -12.39 -4.82 16.28
C HIS A 766 -12.54 -3.60 15.35
N ASP A 767 -13.70 -3.41 14.73
CA ASP A 767 -14.27 -2.08 14.68
C ASP A 767 -14.98 -1.91 16.03
N GLY A 768 -14.19 -1.87 17.13
CA GLY A 768 -14.68 -1.19 18.33
C GLY A 768 -15.14 0.18 17.87
N ASP A 769 -16.30 0.65 18.36
CA ASP A 769 -16.92 1.90 17.89
C ASP A 769 -15.84 2.95 17.64
N ILE A 770 -15.54 3.21 16.36
CA ILE A 770 -14.46 4.12 15.98
C ILE A 770 -15.00 5.51 16.27
N TYR A 771 -14.64 6.04 17.43
CA TYR A 771 -14.96 7.41 17.81
C TYR A 771 -14.12 8.38 16.99
N SER A 772 -14.72 9.50 16.63
CA SER A 772 -14.02 10.56 15.93
C SER A 772 -12.93 11.16 16.82
N THR A 773 -11.83 11.56 16.21
CA THR A 773 -10.86 12.46 16.84
C THR A 773 -11.35 13.91 16.87
N VAL A 774 -12.32 14.28 16.02
CA VAL A 774 -12.98 15.58 16.06
C VAL A 774 -13.88 15.64 17.30
N PRO A 775 -13.61 16.52 18.29
CA PRO A 775 -14.32 16.52 19.56
C PRO A 775 -15.79 16.85 19.38
N GLY A 776 -16.66 16.01 19.93
CA GLY A 776 -18.10 16.21 19.89
C GLY A 776 -18.78 15.74 18.60
N LEU A 777 -18.04 15.18 17.63
CA LEU A 777 -18.66 14.48 16.50
C LEU A 777 -19.20 13.12 16.98
N ALA A 778 -20.52 12.97 16.93
CA ALA A 778 -21.19 11.76 17.41
C ALA A 778 -20.86 10.54 16.54
N TYR A 779 -21.03 9.33 17.09
CA TYR A 779 -20.87 8.10 16.29
C TYR A 779 -22.08 7.88 15.36
N LEU A 780 -21.84 7.55 14.09
CA LEU A 780 -22.88 7.26 13.10
C LEU A 780 -23.07 5.75 12.92
N PRO A 781 -24.23 5.17 13.27
CA PRO A 781 -24.49 3.72 13.17
C PRO A 781 -24.68 3.20 11.73
N ALA A 782 -24.37 3.99 10.70
CA ALA A 782 -24.53 3.66 9.29
C ALA A 782 -23.48 2.66 8.74
N LYS A 783 -22.43 2.33 9.51
CA LYS A 783 -21.32 1.47 9.09
C LYS A 783 -21.67 -0.03 8.96
N LYS A 784 -22.89 -0.44 9.37
CA LYS A 784 -23.35 -1.85 9.32
C LYS A 784 -23.91 -2.24 7.94
N ASN A 785 -23.49 -3.39 7.44
CA ASN A 785 -23.90 -3.89 6.12
C ASN A 785 -25.42 -4.18 5.99
N PRO A 786 -26.01 -4.03 4.79
CA PRO A 786 -25.46 -3.30 3.63
C PRO A 786 -25.30 -1.81 3.90
N LYS A 787 -24.24 -1.20 3.36
CA LYS A 787 -23.97 0.25 3.41
C LYS A 787 -24.66 0.92 2.21
N THR A 788 -25.70 1.70 2.45
CA THR A 788 -26.55 2.34 1.43
C THR A 788 -26.84 3.80 1.78
N ALA A 789 -27.22 4.60 0.79
CA ALA A 789 -27.61 6.00 0.97
C ALA A 789 -28.81 6.16 1.91
N ALA A 790 -29.84 5.31 1.77
CA ALA A 790 -31.03 5.38 2.64
C ALA A 790 -30.67 5.12 4.11
N LYS A 791 -29.78 4.16 4.38
CA LYS A 791 -29.31 3.86 5.73
C LYS A 791 -28.44 4.96 6.34
N PHE A 792 -27.66 5.68 5.52
CA PHE A 792 -26.98 6.89 5.99
C PHE A 792 -27.99 7.91 6.52
N LEU A 793 -29.04 8.23 5.76
CA LEU A 793 -30.09 9.14 6.21
C LEU A 793 -30.86 8.60 7.43
N GLU A 794 -31.14 7.31 7.49
CA GLU A 794 -31.80 6.68 8.65
C GLU A 794 -30.94 6.81 9.92
N ALA A 795 -29.62 6.61 9.79
CA ALA A 795 -28.69 6.79 10.90
C ALA A 795 -28.63 8.25 11.38
N ARG A 796 -28.57 9.20 10.44
CA ARG A 796 -28.63 10.65 10.73
C ARG A 796 -29.92 11.03 11.47
N LYS A 797 -31.08 10.57 11.00
CA LYS A 797 -32.38 10.80 11.66
C LYS A 797 -32.43 10.36 13.12
N LYS A 798 -31.67 9.33 13.49
CA LYS A 798 -31.63 8.80 14.85
C LYS A 798 -30.79 9.66 15.81
N ILE A 799 -29.77 10.34 15.31
CA ILE A 799 -28.77 11.02 16.16
C ILE A 799 -28.83 12.55 16.09
N ASP A 800 -29.39 13.11 15.01
CA ASP A 800 -29.36 14.56 14.77
C ASP A 800 -30.31 15.37 15.67
N GLY A 801 -31.23 14.71 16.39
CA GLY A 801 -32.18 15.38 17.28
C GLY A 801 -33.12 16.34 16.54
N ALA A 802 -33.40 16.08 15.26
CA ALA A 802 -34.26 16.94 14.45
C ALA A 802 -35.76 16.66 14.64
N GLU A 803 -36.13 15.65 15.44
CA GLU A 803 -37.52 15.38 15.86
C GLU A 803 -38.53 15.22 14.69
N GLY A 804 -38.07 14.73 13.53
CA GLY A 804 -38.90 14.60 12.32
C GLY A 804 -39.10 15.90 11.52
N LEU A 805 -38.49 17.01 11.97
CA LEU A 805 -38.42 18.33 11.32
C LEU A 805 -37.05 18.55 10.68
N TRP A 806 -36.74 19.78 10.24
CA TRP A 806 -35.41 20.16 9.75
C TRP A 806 -34.69 20.98 10.82
N ARG A 807 -33.49 20.57 11.20
CA ARG A 807 -32.68 21.29 12.19
C ARG A 807 -31.63 22.16 11.50
N ILE A 808 -31.53 23.43 11.89
CA ILE A 808 -30.45 24.35 11.52
C ILE A 808 -29.96 25.04 12.80
N GLY A 809 -28.71 24.80 13.17
CA GLY A 809 -28.15 25.13 14.47
C GLY A 809 -28.92 24.42 15.59
N ASN A 810 -29.39 25.18 16.57
CA ASN A 810 -30.21 24.67 17.66
C ASN A 810 -31.71 24.81 17.42
N LYS A 811 -32.13 25.19 16.20
CA LYS A 811 -33.52 25.53 15.87
C LYS A 811 -34.15 24.48 14.95
N LEU A 812 -35.42 24.19 15.18
CA LEU A 812 -36.24 23.30 14.36
C LEU A 812 -37.20 24.11 13.49
N TYR A 813 -37.30 23.72 12.23
CA TYR A 813 -38.11 24.38 11.21
C TYR A 813 -39.04 23.37 10.52
N ASP A 814 -40.23 23.81 10.14
CA ASP A 814 -41.13 23.06 9.26
C ASP A 814 -41.06 23.62 7.84
N LEU A 815 -40.36 22.89 6.97
CA LEU A 815 -40.14 23.25 5.56
C LEU A 815 -41.06 22.48 4.60
N GLU A 816 -42.01 21.69 5.10
CA GLU A 816 -42.84 20.79 4.28
C GLU A 816 -43.61 21.57 3.21
N THR A 817 -44.27 22.65 3.61
CA THR A 817 -45.05 23.50 2.70
C THR A 817 -44.17 24.29 1.72
N PHE A 818 -42.93 24.60 2.14
CA PHE A 818 -41.97 25.33 1.32
C PHE A 818 -41.28 24.45 0.27
N ALA A 819 -41.23 23.12 0.47
CA ALA A 819 -40.48 22.20 -0.37
C ALA A 819 -40.78 22.36 -1.86
N LYS A 820 -42.06 22.50 -2.25
CA LYS A 820 -42.47 22.68 -3.65
C LYS A 820 -42.05 24.03 -4.24
N SER A 821 -41.98 25.07 -3.42
CA SER A 821 -41.58 26.42 -3.82
C SER A 821 -40.08 26.69 -3.69
N HIS A 822 -39.32 25.73 -3.17
CA HIS A 822 -37.89 25.89 -2.94
C HIS A 822 -37.13 26.13 -4.26
N PRO A 823 -36.36 27.24 -4.38
CA PRO A 823 -35.60 27.55 -5.59
C PRO A 823 -34.57 26.49 -5.98
N GLY A 824 -34.03 25.74 -5.01
CA GLY A 824 -33.12 24.61 -5.26
C GLY A 824 -33.83 23.29 -5.60
N GLY A 825 -35.16 23.23 -5.62
CA GLY A 825 -35.93 22.01 -5.86
C GLY A 825 -36.38 21.30 -4.58
N ALA A 826 -37.44 20.49 -4.71
CA ALA A 826 -38.14 19.87 -3.58
C ALA A 826 -37.45 18.60 -3.05
N GLU A 827 -36.62 17.95 -3.87
CA GLU A 827 -35.97 16.68 -3.50
C GLU A 827 -35.04 16.85 -2.30
N TRP A 828 -34.24 17.92 -2.26
CA TRP A 828 -33.36 18.26 -1.13
C TRP A 828 -34.10 18.30 0.21
N ILE A 829 -35.23 19.02 0.25
CA ILE A 829 -36.04 19.18 1.45
C ILE A 829 -36.66 17.83 1.86
N ARG A 830 -37.17 17.06 0.89
CA ARG A 830 -37.76 15.74 1.18
C ARG A 830 -36.74 14.72 1.70
N LEU A 831 -35.55 14.63 1.10
CA LEU A 831 -34.52 13.67 1.48
C LEU A 831 -33.98 13.95 2.89
N THR A 832 -33.82 15.23 3.23
CA THR A 832 -33.22 15.67 4.50
C THR A 832 -34.22 15.82 5.65
N LYS A 833 -35.50 15.53 5.42
CA LYS A 833 -36.51 15.60 6.48
C LYS A 833 -36.12 14.73 7.67
N GLY A 834 -36.15 15.28 8.87
CA GLY A 834 -35.76 14.61 10.10
C GLY A 834 -34.25 14.57 10.36
N THR A 835 -33.45 15.40 9.69
CA THR A 835 -31.98 15.50 9.89
C THR A 835 -31.54 16.93 10.25
N ASP A 836 -30.32 17.04 10.76
CA ASP A 836 -29.62 18.32 10.91
C ASP A 836 -28.98 18.71 9.58
N ILE A 837 -29.42 19.84 9.02
CA ILE A 837 -28.98 20.35 7.72
C ILE A 837 -28.18 21.64 7.85
N THR A 838 -27.58 21.92 9.01
CA THR A 838 -26.83 23.16 9.25
C THR A 838 -25.72 23.37 8.23
N GLU A 839 -24.83 22.39 8.04
CA GLU A 839 -23.70 22.52 7.09
C GLU A 839 -24.20 22.66 5.65
N LEU A 840 -25.24 21.90 5.28
CA LEU A 840 -25.89 22.00 3.96
C LEU A 840 -26.51 23.38 3.75
N PHE A 841 -27.23 23.91 4.74
CA PHE A 841 -27.84 25.23 4.68
C PHE A 841 -26.79 26.31 4.48
N GLU A 842 -25.68 26.24 5.23
CA GLU A 842 -24.60 27.21 5.17
C GLU A 842 -23.86 27.20 3.84
N SER A 843 -23.49 26.02 3.35
CA SER A 843 -22.71 25.84 2.12
C SER A 843 -23.50 26.07 0.83
N HIS A 844 -24.81 25.82 0.85
CA HIS A 844 -25.65 25.90 -0.35
C HIS A 844 -26.34 27.26 -0.53
N HIS A 845 -26.34 28.12 0.49
CA HIS A 845 -26.94 29.45 0.43
C HIS A 845 -25.89 30.55 0.57
N ILE A 846 -25.34 31.02 -0.54
CA ILE A 846 -24.24 32.00 -0.55
C ILE A 846 -24.69 33.40 -0.08
N THR A 847 -25.93 33.80 -0.40
CA THR A 847 -26.53 35.07 0.02
C THR A 847 -27.39 34.92 1.28
N ASP A 848 -27.68 36.03 1.97
CA ASP A 848 -28.50 36.06 3.19
C ASP A 848 -30.02 35.92 2.97
N LYS A 849 -30.48 35.78 1.71
CA LYS A 849 -31.92 35.63 1.38
C LYS A 849 -32.59 34.48 2.15
N ALA A 850 -31.91 33.33 2.25
CA ALA A 850 -32.44 32.16 2.94
C ALA A 850 -32.59 32.40 4.44
N GLU A 851 -31.60 33.04 5.06
CA GLU A 851 -31.62 33.40 6.49
C GLU A 851 -32.76 34.36 6.83
N ARG A 852 -33.04 35.33 5.96
CA ARG A 852 -34.17 36.26 6.12
C ARG A 852 -35.54 35.60 5.99
N LEU A 853 -35.63 34.48 5.26
CA LEU A 853 -36.89 33.72 5.09
C LEU A 853 -37.12 32.71 6.21
N LEU A 854 -36.04 32.21 6.83
CA LEU A 854 -36.06 31.11 7.78
C LEU A 854 -36.99 31.33 9.01
N PRO A 855 -37.10 32.55 9.60
CA PRO A 855 -37.99 32.79 10.73
C PRO A 855 -39.48 32.46 10.47
N LYS A 856 -39.92 32.47 9.20
CA LYS A 856 -41.31 32.13 8.83
C LYS A 856 -41.66 30.66 9.08
N PHE A 857 -40.66 29.80 9.18
CA PHE A 857 -40.81 28.36 9.31
C PHE A 857 -40.36 27.84 10.68
N TYR A 858 -39.95 28.74 11.58
CA TYR A 858 -39.47 28.38 12.91
C TYR A 858 -40.57 27.75 13.75
N VAL A 859 -40.25 26.64 14.40
CA VAL A 859 -41.18 25.94 15.30
C VAL A 859 -40.75 26.10 16.76
N ARG A 860 -39.52 25.70 17.09
CA ARG A 860 -38.96 25.73 18.46
C ARG A 860 -37.45 25.44 18.45
N GLU A 861 -36.81 25.58 19.61
CA GLU A 861 -35.45 25.04 19.84
C GLU A 861 -35.47 23.51 19.94
N ALA A 862 -34.37 22.87 19.54
CA ALA A 862 -34.17 21.43 19.64
C ALA A 862 -33.93 21.00 21.10
N ALA A 863 -34.47 19.86 21.50
CA ALA A 863 -34.35 19.37 22.87
C ALA A 863 -32.94 18.82 23.22
N THR A 864 -32.15 18.45 22.22
CA THR A 864 -30.82 17.85 22.41
C THR A 864 -29.73 18.71 21.78
N PRO A 865 -28.48 18.62 22.26
CA PRO A 865 -27.32 19.18 21.56
C PRO A 865 -27.20 18.65 20.13
N ARG A 866 -26.43 19.34 19.28
CA ARG A 866 -26.12 18.89 17.92
C ARG A 866 -25.20 17.67 17.98
N SER A 867 -25.35 16.79 16.99
CA SER A 867 -24.48 15.62 16.75
C SER A 867 -23.16 15.98 16.07
N VAL A 868 -23.07 17.20 15.49
CA VAL A 868 -21.91 17.75 14.77
C VAL A 868 -21.41 19.01 15.49
N PRO A 869 -20.10 19.11 15.79
CA PRO A 869 -19.53 20.18 16.61
C PRO A 869 -19.05 21.39 15.79
N LEU A 870 -19.20 21.36 14.47
CA LEU A 870 -18.66 22.37 13.55
C LEU A 870 -19.42 23.70 13.66
N THR A 871 -18.70 24.80 13.49
CA THR A 871 -19.15 26.17 13.78
C THR A 871 -19.10 27.07 12.55
N PHE A 872 -19.92 28.13 12.59
CA PHE A 872 -20.08 29.13 11.53
C PHE A 872 -20.08 30.55 12.13
N SER A 873 -19.05 30.86 12.93
CA SER A 873 -18.91 32.18 13.57
C SER A 873 -18.92 33.31 12.54
N SER A 874 -19.53 34.44 12.87
CA SER A 874 -19.69 35.56 11.92
C SER A 874 -18.36 36.14 11.42
N ASP A 875 -17.35 36.13 12.28
CA ASP A 875 -15.96 36.53 12.05
C ASP A 875 -15.04 35.33 11.75
N GLY A 876 -15.59 34.11 11.68
CA GLY A 876 -14.86 32.90 11.28
C GLY A 876 -14.45 32.91 9.81
N PHE A 877 -13.56 31.97 9.46
CA PHE A 877 -13.01 31.84 8.11
C PHE A 877 -14.11 31.66 7.08
N TYR A 878 -15.01 30.69 7.28
CA TYR A 878 -16.01 30.36 6.27
C TYR A 878 -16.97 31.52 6.00
N ARG A 879 -17.51 32.16 7.05
CA ARG A 879 -18.43 33.29 6.91
C ARG A 879 -17.76 34.51 6.30
N THR A 880 -16.47 34.73 6.57
CA THR A 880 -15.68 35.79 5.94
C THR A 880 -15.48 35.53 4.45
N PHE A 881 -15.07 34.31 4.09
CA PHE A 881 -14.94 33.90 2.69
C PHE A 881 -16.28 33.99 1.94
N LYS A 882 -17.36 33.45 2.52
CA LYS A 882 -18.72 33.45 1.94
C LYS A 882 -19.20 34.86 1.56
N ARG A 883 -18.97 35.88 2.40
CA ARG A 883 -19.31 37.28 2.09
C ARG A 883 -18.51 37.80 0.89
N ARG A 884 -17.21 37.51 0.82
CA ARG A 884 -16.35 37.93 -0.31
C ARG A 884 -16.71 37.20 -1.60
N ALA A 885 -17.04 35.92 -1.52
CA ALA A 885 -17.50 35.13 -2.66
C ALA A 885 -18.84 35.64 -3.20
N ALA A 886 -19.79 36.01 -2.32
CA ALA A 886 -21.05 36.63 -2.74
C ALA A 886 -20.82 37.93 -3.52
N GLU A 887 -19.86 38.75 -3.09
CA GLU A 887 -19.47 39.98 -3.79
C GLU A 887 -18.81 39.69 -5.14
N ALA A 888 -17.92 38.69 -5.21
CA ALA A 888 -17.28 38.27 -6.46
C ALA A 888 -18.29 37.73 -7.50
N LEU A 889 -19.36 37.08 -7.04
CA LEU A 889 -20.39 36.49 -7.89
C LEU A 889 -21.54 37.45 -8.23
N LYS A 890 -21.54 38.69 -7.72
CA LYS A 890 -22.68 39.63 -7.85
C LYS A 890 -23.08 39.96 -9.30
N SER A 891 -22.12 39.88 -10.23
CA SER A 891 -22.32 40.21 -11.64
C SER A 891 -22.77 39.03 -12.51
N VAL A 892 -22.88 37.83 -11.94
CA VAL A 892 -23.26 36.62 -12.67
C VAL A 892 -24.47 35.93 -12.03
N ASN A 893 -25.25 35.21 -12.83
CA ASN A 893 -26.35 34.39 -12.32
C ASN A 893 -25.84 33.00 -11.93
N PHE A 894 -25.12 32.90 -10.83
CA PHE A 894 -24.54 31.65 -10.34
C PHE A 894 -25.56 30.63 -9.81
N HIS A 895 -26.85 30.96 -9.78
CA HIS A 895 -27.94 30.02 -9.45
C HIS A 895 -28.31 29.10 -10.63
N ARG A 896 -27.67 29.26 -11.79
CA ARG A 896 -27.83 28.41 -12.98
C ARG A 896 -26.46 27.99 -13.51
N PRO A 897 -26.34 26.80 -14.12
CA PRO A 897 -25.12 26.42 -14.80
C PRO A 897 -24.85 27.33 -16.00
N SER A 898 -23.58 27.57 -16.29
CA SER A 898 -23.14 28.39 -17.42
C SER A 898 -23.51 27.71 -18.76
N THR A 899 -23.72 28.52 -19.80
CA THR A 899 -23.96 28.00 -21.16
C THR A 899 -22.80 27.12 -21.63
N THR A 900 -21.56 27.51 -21.31
CA THR A 900 -20.35 26.76 -21.64
C THR A 900 -20.34 25.38 -20.98
N THR A 901 -20.64 25.31 -19.68
CA THR A 901 -20.72 24.05 -18.93
C THR A 901 -21.79 23.11 -19.50
N ASN A 902 -22.96 23.66 -19.86
CA ASN A 902 -24.03 22.90 -20.51
C ASN A 902 -23.58 22.32 -21.87
N LEU A 903 -22.95 23.14 -22.72
CA LEU A 903 -22.47 22.69 -24.03
C LEU A 903 -21.41 21.59 -23.93
N ILE A 904 -20.48 21.70 -22.97
CA ILE A 904 -19.46 20.66 -22.75
C ILE A 904 -20.13 19.35 -22.31
N ALA A 905 -21.00 19.39 -21.30
CA ALA A 905 -21.67 18.19 -20.79
C ALA A 905 -22.54 17.51 -21.85
N ASP A 906 -23.32 18.28 -22.63
CA ASP A 906 -24.16 17.75 -23.70
C ASP A 906 -23.32 17.13 -24.83
N SER A 907 -22.20 17.76 -25.18
CA SER A 907 -21.29 17.25 -26.21
C SER A 907 -20.62 15.94 -25.79
N LEU A 908 -20.21 15.83 -24.53
CA LEU A 908 -19.65 14.59 -23.97
C LEU A 908 -20.69 13.47 -24.01
N ALA A 909 -21.92 13.74 -23.55
CA ALA A 909 -23.00 12.75 -23.55
C ALA A 909 -23.35 12.29 -24.98
N ALA A 910 -23.49 13.23 -25.92
CA ALA A 910 -23.73 12.91 -27.33
C ALA A 910 -22.62 12.03 -27.91
N MET A 911 -21.35 12.35 -27.62
CA MET A 911 -20.21 11.56 -28.10
C MET A 911 -20.17 10.17 -27.46
N THR A 912 -20.56 10.01 -26.20
CA THR A 912 -20.73 8.69 -25.57
C THR A 912 -21.69 7.82 -26.38
N PHE A 913 -22.86 8.33 -26.76
CA PHE A 913 -23.82 7.58 -27.58
C PHE A 913 -23.29 7.30 -29.00
N ILE A 914 -22.69 8.28 -29.65
CA ILE A 914 -22.15 8.11 -31.02
C ILE A 914 -21.09 7.00 -31.03
N LEU A 915 -20.13 7.05 -30.10
CA LEU A 915 -19.05 6.06 -30.04
C LEU A 915 -19.56 4.69 -29.58
N SER A 916 -20.50 4.60 -28.63
CA SER A 916 -21.06 3.32 -28.21
C SER A 916 -21.82 2.63 -29.34
N LEU A 917 -22.60 3.40 -30.11
CA LEU A 917 -23.33 2.90 -31.29
C LEU A 917 -22.38 2.50 -32.42
N ALA A 918 -21.37 3.32 -32.72
CA ALA A 918 -20.35 2.98 -33.71
C ALA A 918 -19.54 1.73 -33.32
N GLY A 919 -19.19 1.60 -32.03
CA GLY A 919 -18.52 0.43 -31.48
C GLY A 919 -19.38 -0.83 -31.55
N ALA A 920 -20.68 -0.71 -31.31
CA ALA A 920 -21.64 -1.81 -31.46
C ALA A 920 -21.83 -2.24 -32.91
N PHE A 921 -21.98 -1.27 -33.83
CA PHE A 921 -22.14 -1.52 -35.26
C PHE A 921 -20.91 -2.17 -35.88
N THR A 922 -19.72 -1.68 -35.55
CA THR A 922 -18.44 -2.18 -36.08
C THR A 922 -17.87 -3.36 -35.30
N ASN A 923 -18.43 -3.66 -34.13
CA ASN A 923 -17.88 -4.62 -33.16
C ASN A 923 -16.40 -4.35 -32.82
N SER A 924 -16.02 -3.07 -32.72
CA SER A 924 -14.64 -2.63 -32.52
C SER A 924 -14.35 -2.32 -31.05
N PHE A 925 -13.43 -3.08 -30.44
CA PHE A 925 -12.96 -2.83 -29.07
C PHE A 925 -12.25 -1.48 -28.91
N ALA A 926 -11.54 -1.01 -29.94
CA ALA A 926 -10.85 0.29 -29.89
C ALA A 926 -11.85 1.44 -29.74
N ILE A 927 -12.95 1.41 -30.51
CA ILE A 927 -14.00 2.43 -30.41
C ILE A 927 -14.69 2.35 -29.03
N ILE A 928 -14.90 1.15 -28.49
CA ILE A 928 -15.46 0.97 -27.15
C ILE A 928 -14.55 1.55 -26.05
N ILE A 929 -13.22 1.47 -26.19
CA ILE A 929 -12.30 2.14 -25.26
C ILE A 929 -12.53 3.66 -25.27
N PHE A 930 -12.65 4.28 -26.45
CA PHE A 930 -12.97 5.71 -26.54
C PHE A 930 -14.36 6.03 -25.98
N ALA A 931 -15.38 5.21 -26.29
CA ALA A 931 -16.71 5.36 -25.71
C ALA A 931 -16.67 5.32 -24.18
N SER A 932 -15.80 4.50 -23.60
CA SER A 932 -15.60 4.39 -22.15
C SER A 932 -15.01 5.67 -21.54
N ILE A 933 -14.01 6.28 -22.19
CA ILE A 933 -13.43 7.57 -21.76
C ILE A 933 -14.48 8.66 -21.77
N PHE A 934 -15.26 8.76 -22.86
CA PHE A 934 -16.34 9.74 -22.94
C PHE A 934 -17.46 9.46 -21.94
N LEU A 935 -17.81 8.21 -21.68
CA LEU A 935 -18.76 7.86 -20.61
C LEU A 935 -18.24 8.33 -19.24
N THR A 936 -16.94 8.17 -18.95
CA THR A 936 -16.35 8.68 -17.70
C THR A 936 -16.43 10.20 -17.62
N TRP A 937 -16.03 10.92 -18.66
CA TRP A 937 -16.11 12.39 -18.67
C TRP A 937 -17.56 12.90 -18.61
N THR A 938 -18.50 12.25 -19.29
CA THR A 938 -19.94 12.51 -19.16
C THR A 938 -20.39 12.34 -17.72
N THR A 939 -19.94 11.27 -17.05
CA THR A 939 -20.28 10.99 -15.64
C THR A 939 -19.69 12.06 -14.72
N VAL A 940 -18.39 12.39 -14.83
CA VAL A 940 -17.75 13.40 -13.98
C VAL A 940 -18.33 14.81 -14.23
N ALA A 941 -18.60 15.19 -15.48
CA ALA A 941 -19.23 16.47 -15.77
C ALA A 941 -20.68 16.56 -15.26
N ALA A 942 -21.41 15.45 -15.28
CA ALA A 942 -22.78 15.37 -14.76
C ALA A 942 -22.84 15.65 -13.25
N HIS A 943 -21.74 15.44 -12.51
CA HIS A 943 -21.71 15.65 -11.07
C HIS A 943 -22.00 17.10 -10.65
N ASN A 944 -21.57 18.07 -11.46
CA ASN A 944 -21.84 19.49 -11.24
C ASN A 944 -23.35 19.80 -11.10
N TYR A 945 -24.22 18.99 -11.74
CA TYR A 945 -25.65 19.28 -11.83
C TYR A 945 -26.47 18.79 -10.64
N PHE A 946 -26.04 17.74 -9.93
CA PHE A 946 -26.81 17.25 -8.78
C PHE A 946 -26.56 18.04 -7.49
N HIS A 947 -25.55 18.91 -7.45
CA HIS A 947 -25.37 19.96 -6.43
C HIS A 947 -26.33 21.14 -6.59
N MET A 948 -26.92 21.27 -7.78
CA MET A 948 -27.80 22.38 -8.14
C MET A 948 -29.28 21.95 -8.08
N ARG A 949 -30.15 22.85 -8.55
CA ARG A 949 -31.56 22.54 -8.79
C ARG A 949 -31.69 21.37 -9.77
N ASP A 950 -32.67 20.50 -9.49
CA ASP A 950 -33.00 19.36 -10.33
C ASP A 950 -33.12 19.75 -11.81
N ASN A 951 -32.38 19.04 -12.65
CA ASN A 951 -32.33 19.24 -14.10
C ASN A 951 -32.01 17.92 -14.81
N PHE A 952 -32.33 17.83 -16.10
CA PHE A 952 -32.22 16.56 -16.83
C PHE A 952 -30.77 16.07 -17.00
N ARG A 953 -29.76 16.95 -16.92
CA ARG A 953 -28.34 16.58 -17.09
C ARG A 953 -27.80 15.78 -15.90
N MET A 954 -28.51 15.79 -14.77
CA MET A 954 -28.22 14.85 -13.67
C MET A 954 -28.29 13.39 -14.14
N TYR A 955 -29.17 13.07 -15.09
CA TYR A 955 -29.31 11.71 -15.62
C TYR A 955 -28.13 11.25 -16.49
N TYR A 956 -27.26 12.17 -16.93
CA TYR A 956 -26.00 11.77 -17.57
C TYR A 956 -25.12 10.97 -16.62
N PHE A 957 -25.20 11.25 -15.31
CA PHE A 957 -24.51 10.48 -14.28
C PHE A 957 -25.06 9.05 -14.22
N ASP A 958 -26.38 8.88 -14.34
CA ASP A 958 -27.05 7.59 -14.26
C ASP A 958 -26.67 6.62 -15.40
N LEU A 959 -26.12 7.10 -16.53
CA LEU A 959 -25.59 6.25 -17.60
C LEU A 959 -24.46 5.32 -17.12
N SER A 960 -23.76 5.71 -16.06
CA SER A 960 -22.67 4.94 -15.44
C SER A 960 -23.13 3.78 -14.57
N MET A 961 -24.43 3.58 -14.39
CA MET A 961 -25.07 2.75 -13.34
C MET A 961 -25.17 3.41 -11.96
N ILE A 962 -24.34 4.41 -11.65
CA ILE A 962 -24.40 5.08 -10.35
C ILE A 962 -25.66 5.97 -10.28
N SER A 963 -26.40 5.86 -9.18
CA SER A 963 -27.64 6.62 -8.96
C SER A 963 -27.37 8.08 -8.61
N SER A 964 -27.87 9.02 -9.40
CA SER A 964 -27.78 10.46 -9.08
C SER A 964 -28.46 10.82 -7.75
N LYS A 965 -29.50 10.06 -7.34
CA LYS A 965 -30.20 10.23 -6.06
C LYS A 965 -29.33 9.77 -4.89
N ASP A 966 -28.74 8.60 -5.01
CA ASP A 966 -27.91 8.04 -3.94
C ASP A 966 -26.61 8.82 -3.83
N TRP A 967 -26.00 9.21 -4.96
CA TRP A 967 -24.79 10.04 -4.96
C TRP A 967 -25.03 11.42 -4.37
N ARG A 968 -26.22 12.01 -4.55
CA ARG A 968 -26.61 13.25 -3.84
C ARG A 968 -26.51 13.07 -2.32
N ILE A 969 -26.85 11.91 -1.79
CA ILE A 969 -26.79 11.61 -0.36
C ILE A 969 -25.35 11.27 0.07
N THR A 970 -24.71 10.33 -0.62
CA THR A 970 -23.41 9.78 -0.21
C THR A 970 -22.24 10.71 -0.48
N HIS A 971 -22.35 11.57 -1.49
CA HIS A 971 -21.30 12.52 -1.85
C HIS A 971 -21.64 13.93 -1.38
N VAL A 972 -22.82 14.47 -1.72
CA VAL A 972 -23.12 15.87 -1.37
C VAL A 972 -23.46 16.06 0.10
N MET A 973 -24.36 15.23 0.66
CA MET A 973 -24.77 15.36 2.06
C MET A 973 -23.79 14.74 3.06
N SER A 974 -22.89 13.88 2.59
CA SER A 974 -21.93 13.16 3.44
C SER A 974 -20.51 13.63 3.15
N HIS A 975 -19.93 13.29 2.01
CA HIS A 975 -18.55 13.63 1.69
C HIS A 975 -18.25 15.13 1.78
N HIS A 976 -18.95 16.00 1.03
CA HIS A 976 -18.67 17.45 1.04
C HIS A 976 -18.89 18.15 2.38
N MET A 977 -19.72 17.60 3.27
CA MET A 977 -20.03 18.23 4.55
C MET A 977 -19.08 17.77 5.66
N TYR A 978 -18.51 16.57 5.52
CA TYR A 978 -17.77 15.88 6.57
C TYR A 978 -16.55 15.14 5.99
N THR A 979 -15.85 15.74 5.01
CA THR A 979 -14.82 15.06 4.21
C THR A 979 -13.76 14.40 5.09
N ASN A 980 -13.43 13.14 4.78
CA ASN A 980 -12.47 12.30 5.51
C ASN A 980 -12.74 12.09 7.02
N THR A 981 -13.96 12.36 7.49
CA THR A 981 -14.38 12.05 8.87
C THR A 981 -15.01 10.65 8.98
N ILE A 982 -15.27 10.18 10.20
CA ILE A 982 -16.06 8.95 10.39
C ILE A 982 -17.49 9.01 9.82
N TRP A 983 -18.01 10.20 9.47
CA TRP A 983 -19.33 10.39 8.84
C TRP A 983 -19.26 10.41 7.31
N ASP A 984 -18.06 10.44 6.73
CA ASP A 984 -17.87 10.39 5.30
C ASP A 984 -18.20 8.98 4.77
N TYR A 985 -19.25 8.88 3.96
CA TYR A 985 -19.68 7.65 3.32
C TYR A 985 -18.57 7.10 2.44
N GLU A 986 -17.79 7.94 1.76
CA GLU A 986 -16.69 7.48 0.91
C GLU A 986 -15.63 6.72 1.71
N ILE A 987 -15.36 7.14 2.94
CA ILE A 987 -14.41 6.46 3.83
C ILE A 987 -14.93 5.07 4.20
N TYR A 988 -16.12 5.00 4.82
CA TYR A 988 -16.57 3.73 5.39
C TYR A 988 -17.22 2.79 4.35
N ALA A 989 -17.65 3.27 3.18
CA ALA A 989 -18.29 2.42 2.16
C ALA A 989 -17.35 1.37 1.58
N PHE A 990 -16.05 1.67 1.50
CA PHE A 990 -15.04 0.77 0.95
C PHE A 990 -14.29 -0.04 2.02
N GLU A 991 -14.53 0.21 3.30
CA GLU A 991 -14.00 -0.64 4.38
C GLU A 991 -14.68 -2.04 4.39
N PRO A 992 -13.93 -3.12 4.65
CA PRO A 992 -12.52 -3.15 5.07
C PRO A 992 -11.51 -3.20 3.91
N PHE A 993 -11.94 -3.09 2.65
CA PHE A 993 -11.06 -3.28 1.49
C PHE A 993 -10.12 -2.11 1.23
N LEU A 994 -10.61 -0.88 1.35
CA LEU A 994 -9.81 0.35 1.29
C LEU A 994 -9.94 1.08 2.62
N GLN A 995 -8.80 1.26 3.31
CA GLN A 995 -8.78 1.82 4.67
C GLN A 995 -7.91 3.09 4.70
N TRP A 996 -8.53 4.26 4.54
CA TRP A 996 -7.81 5.55 4.54
C TRP A 996 -7.56 6.13 5.94
N MET A 997 -8.43 5.85 6.91
CA MET A 997 -8.34 6.41 8.28
C MET A 997 -7.04 6.00 9.00
N PRO A 998 -6.16 6.89 9.49
CA PRO A 998 -4.93 6.50 10.19
C PRO A 998 -5.23 5.77 11.49
N ARG A 999 -5.10 4.44 11.51
CA ARG A 999 -5.30 3.65 12.73
C ARG A 999 -4.08 2.78 13.04
N LYS A 1000 -3.72 2.72 14.33
CA LYS A 1000 -2.60 1.91 14.82
C LYS A 1000 -2.85 0.39 14.72
N ASP A 1001 -4.11 -0.02 14.64
CA ASP A 1001 -4.54 -1.42 14.53
C ASP A 1001 -4.57 -1.94 13.08
N LYS A 1002 -4.34 -1.09 12.07
CA LYS A 1002 -4.20 -1.54 10.68
C LYS A 1002 -3.02 -2.50 10.55
N SER A 1003 -3.33 -3.74 10.18
CA SER A 1003 -2.27 -4.71 9.94
C SER A 1003 -1.55 -4.44 8.62
N TYR A 1004 -0.25 -4.76 8.56
CA TYR A 1004 0.55 -4.69 7.33
C TYR A 1004 -0.12 -5.42 6.15
N LEU A 1005 -0.79 -6.55 6.40
CA LEU A 1005 -1.52 -7.28 5.37
C LEU A 1005 -2.74 -6.51 4.84
N ALA A 1006 -3.50 -5.85 5.72
CA ALA A 1006 -4.64 -5.02 5.31
C ALA A 1006 -4.14 -3.86 4.43
N THR A 1007 -3.06 -3.20 4.84
CA THR A 1007 -2.38 -2.16 4.03
C THR A 1007 -1.96 -2.67 2.65
N LEU A 1008 -1.35 -3.86 2.58
CA LEU A 1008 -0.92 -4.45 1.31
C LEU A 1008 -2.11 -4.82 0.43
N ILE A 1009 -3.16 -5.41 1.01
CA ILE A 1009 -4.39 -5.76 0.30
C ILE A 1009 -5.06 -4.51 -0.25
N SER A 1010 -5.21 -3.44 0.54
CA SER A 1010 -5.82 -2.19 0.06
C SER A 1010 -5.11 -1.62 -1.16
N LYS A 1011 -3.77 -1.68 -1.21
CA LYS A 1011 -3.01 -1.25 -2.39
C LYS A 1011 -3.27 -2.13 -3.61
N ILE A 1012 -3.17 -3.46 -3.43
CA ILE A 1012 -3.30 -4.42 -4.53
C ILE A 1012 -4.73 -4.42 -5.08
N ILE A 1013 -5.73 -4.28 -4.21
CA ILE A 1013 -7.14 -4.35 -4.60
C ILE A 1013 -7.67 -3.01 -5.13
N SER A 1014 -6.98 -1.88 -4.91
CA SER A 1014 -7.45 -0.55 -5.33
C SER A 1014 -7.84 -0.50 -6.83
N PRO A 1015 -7.01 -0.94 -7.79
CA PRO A 1015 -7.41 -0.92 -9.20
C PRO A 1015 -8.62 -1.82 -9.51
N ILE A 1016 -8.75 -2.94 -8.79
CA ILE A 1016 -9.89 -3.85 -8.93
C ILE A 1016 -11.15 -3.20 -8.35
N ALA A 1017 -11.04 -2.55 -7.19
CA ALA A 1017 -12.12 -1.80 -6.56
C ALA A 1017 -12.61 -0.68 -7.50
N TRP A 1018 -11.70 0.08 -8.11
CA TRP A 1018 -12.02 1.14 -9.08
C TRP A 1018 -12.82 0.59 -10.28
N MET A 1019 -12.38 -0.53 -10.85
CA MET A 1019 -13.07 -1.19 -11.96
C MET A 1019 -14.49 -1.69 -11.61
N LEU A 1020 -14.77 -1.92 -10.33
CA LEU A 1020 -16.05 -2.47 -9.86
C LEU A 1020 -17.01 -1.43 -9.26
N VAL A 1021 -16.58 -0.17 -9.07
CA VAL A 1021 -17.42 0.89 -8.46
C VAL A 1021 -18.80 0.99 -9.12
N TYR A 1022 -18.86 1.10 -10.45
CA TYR A 1022 -20.12 1.25 -11.18
C TYR A 1022 -21.07 0.06 -10.97
N ILE A 1023 -20.52 -1.16 -11.00
CA ILE A 1023 -21.32 -2.38 -10.81
C ILE A 1023 -21.79 -2.47 -9.36
N MET A 1024 -20.93 -2.19 -8.39
CA MET A 1024 -21.27 -2.24 -6.97
C MET A 1024 -22.34 -1.22 -6.60
N GLU A 1025 -22.19 0.03 -7.03
CA GLU A 1025 -23.19 1.08 -6.80
C GLU A 1025 -24.48 0.84 -7.60
N GLY A 1026 -24.38 0.28 -8.81
CA GLY A 1026 -25.55 -0.17 -9.57
C GLY A 1026 -26.35 -1.27 -8.86
N LEU A 1027 -25.68 -2.25 -8.26
CA LEU A 1027 -26.34 -3.28 -7.45
C LEU A 1027 -27.00 -2.69 -6.20
N LYS A 1028 -26.31 -1.75 -5.52
CA LYS A 1028 -26.87 -1.03 -4.36
C LYS A 1028 -28.10 -0.20 -4.74
N ARG A 1029 -28.05 0.52 -5.87
CA ARG A 1029 -29.18 1.26 -6.43
C ARG A 1029 -30.42 0.39 -6.52
N TYR A 1030 -30.33 -0.74 -7.22
CA TYR A 1030 -31.50 -1.61 -7.39
C TYR A 1030 -31.94 -2.26 -6.08
N TYR A 1031 -31.01 -2.61 -5.19
CA TYR A 1031 -31.36 -3.01 -3.83
C TYR A 1031 -32.19 -1.93 -3.12
N SER A 1032 -31.73 -0.67 -3.11
CA SER A 1032 -32.41 0.46 -2.48
C SER A 1032 -33.77 0.71 -3.12
N VAL A 1033 -33.89 0.66 -4.45
CA VAL A 1033 -35.18 0.77 -5.16
C VAL A 1033 -36.18 -0.28 -4.68
N PHE A 1034 -35.77 -1.55 -4.60
CA PHE A 1034 -36.69 -2.64 -4.25
C PHE A 1034 -36.90 -2.85 -2.74
N LYS A 1035 -35.97 -2.42 -1.89
CA LYS A 1035 -35.97 -2.73 -0.44
C LYS A 1035 -36.07 -1.52 0.48
N GLU A 1036 -35.67 -0.34 0.04
CA GLU A 1036 -35.57 0.85 0.91
C GLU A 1036 -36.53 1.96 0.47
N TYR A 1037 -36.44 2.39 -0.80
CA TYR A 1037 -37.31 3.43 -1.35
C TYR A 1037 -38.67 2.90 -1.78
N GLY A 1038 -38.74 1.67 -2.31
CA GLY A 1038 -39.98 1.04 -2.76
C GLY A 1038 -40.62 1.70 -3.99
N VAL A 1039 -39.88 2.57 -4.70
CA VAL A 1039 -40.35 3.31 -5.86
C VAL A 1039 -39.29 3.27 -6.95
N PHE A 1040 -39.71 2.94 -8.18
CA PHE A 1040 -38.88 2.96 -9.37
C PHE A 1040 -39.06 4.30 -10.09
N GLU A 1041 -37.98 5.05 -10.28
CA GLU A 1041 -38.00 6.36 -10.93
C GLU A 1041 -37.42 6.29 -12.35
N PHE A 1042 -37.65 7.31 -13.18
CA PHE A 1042 -37.09 7.37 -14.55
C PHE A 1042 -35.57 7.16 -14.57
N ARG A 1043 -34.85 7.72 -13.59
CA ARG A 1043 -33.40 7.54 -13.47
C ARG A 1043 -32.98 6.08 -13.39
N ASP A 1044 -33.79 5.22 -12.77
CA ASP A 1044 -33.47 3.79 -12.58
C ASP A 1044 -33.56 2.98 -13.87
N PHE A 1045 -34.16 3.56 -14.91
CA PHE A 1045 -34.13 3.02 -16.26
C PHE A 1045 -32.94 3.51 -17.09
N VAL A 1046 -32.39 4.69 -16.79
CA VAL A 1046 -31.34 5.35 -17.57
C VAL A 1046 -30.08 4.50 -17.84
N PRO A 1047 -29.56 3.69 -16.89
CA PRO A 1047 -28.39 2.85 -17.15
C PRO A 1047 -28.58 1.88 -18.33
N PHE A 1048 -29.83 1.52 -18.64
CA PHE A 1048 -30.15 0.59 -19.71
C PHE A 1048 -30.31 1.26 -21.09
N LEU A 1049 -30.28 2.60 -21.19
CA LEU A 1049 -30.40 3.28 -22.48
C LEU A 1049 -29.24 2.94 -23.44
N LEU A 1050 -28.00 2.88 -22.93
CA LEU A 1050 -26.83 2.52 -23.74
C LEU A 1050 -26.93 1.10 -24.29
N PRO A 1051 -27.11 0.02 -23.48
CA PRO A 1051 -27.21 -1.32 -24.03
C PRO A 1051 -28.45 -1.52 -24.91
N LEU A 1052 -29.58 -0.87 -24.61
CA LEU A 1052 -30.79 -0.92 -25.45
C LEU A 1052 -30.53 -0.32 -26.84
N THR A 1053 -29.94 0.87 -26.90
CA THR A 1053 -29.64 1.53 -28.19
C THR A 1053 -28.53 0.82 -28.96
N MET A 1054 -27.48 0.33 -28.27
CA MET A 1054 -26.44 -0.51 -28.88
C MET A 1054 -27.00 -1.80 -29.48
N SER A 1055 -28.04 -2.39 -28.86
CA SER A 1055 -28.68 -3.62 -29.35
C SER A 1055 -29.40 -3.43 -30.70
N LEU A 1056 -29.71 -2.19 -31.09
CA LEU A 1056 -30.31 -1.88 -32.39
C LEU A 1056 -29.32 -2.02 -33.55
N LEU A 1057 -28.02 -1.85 -33.28
CA LEU A 1057 -26.95 -1.85 -34.30
C LEU A 1057 -25.97 -3.01 -34.17
N ALA A 1058 -25.92 -3.67 -33.01
CA ALA A 1058 -25.06 -4.83 -32.80
C ALA A 1058 -25.56 -6.05 -33.59
N PRO A 1059 -24.66 -6.99 -33.96
CA PRO A 1059 -25.05 -8.24 -34.62
C PRO A 1059 -26.10 -9.07 -33.86
N ASN A 1060 -26.11 -8.98 -32.53
CA ASN A 1060 -27.16 -9.51 -31.66
C ASN A 1060 -27.08 -8.86 -30.27
N ILE A 1061 -28.12 -9.06 -29.46
CA ILE A 1061 -28.25 -8.49 -28.11
C ILE A 1061 -27.12 -8.89 -27.17
N PHE A 1062 -26.57 -10.11 -27.29
CA PHE A 1062 -25.47 -10.56 -26.42
C PHE A 1062 -24.16 -9.85 -26.74
N VAL A 1063 -23.92 -9.48 -28.01
CA VAL A 1063 -22.76 -8.67 -28.40
C VAL A 1063 -22.90 -7.26 -27.81
N ALA A 1064 -24.07 -6.62 -27.95
CA ALA A 1064 -24.32 -5.31 -27.35
C ALA A 1064 -24.10 -5.33 -25.83
N LEU A 1065 -24.67 -6.33 -25.14
CA LEU A 1065 -24.51 -6.49 -23.70
C LEU A 1065 -23.03 -6.68 -23.31
N LYS A 1066 -22.29 -7.52 -24.04
CA LYS A 1066 -20.86 -7.74 -23.80
C LYS A 1066 -20.04 -6.46 -23.96
N LEU A 1067 -20.26 -5.71 -25.04
CA LEU A 1067 -19.53 -4.47 -25.30
C LEU A 1067 -19.87 -3.38 -24.28
N TRP A 1068 -21.15 -3.28 -23.89
CA TRP A 1068 -21.58 -2.38 -22.83
C TRP A 1068 -20.95 -2.73 -21.48
N LEU A 1069 -20.91 -4.02 -21.09
CA LEU A 1069 -20.25 -4.45 -19.84
C LEU A 1069 -18.76 -4.11 -19.83
N ILE A 1070 -18.07 -4.28 -20.96
CA ILE A 1070 -16.66 -3.87 -21.10
C ILE A 1070 -16.53 -2.36 -20.95
N MET A 1071 -17.42 -1.59 -21.57
CA MET A 1071 -17.46 -0.13 -21.46
C MET A 1071 -17.65 0.32 -20.00
N ILE A 1072 -18.55 -0.32 -19.26
CA ILE A 1072 -18.80 -0.06 -17.84
C ILE A 1072 -17.55 -0.35 -17.00
N LEU A 1073 -16.87 -1.47 -17.21
CA LEU A 1073 -15.65 -1.81 -16.45
C LEU A 1073 -14.50 -0.82 -16.69
N ILE A 1074 -14.26 -0.46 -17.95
CA ILE A 1074 -13.20 0.50 -18.31
C ILE A 1074 -13.56 1.89 -17.77
N SER A 1075 -14.80 2.34 -17.98
CA SER A 1075 -15.26 3.64 -17.52
C SER A 1075 -15.21 3.76 -15.99
N SER A 1076 -15.61 2.69 -15.27
CA SER A 1076 -15.49 2.60 -13.81
C SER A 1076 -14.05 2.70 -13.34
N ALA A 1077 -13.12 1.99 -13.99
CA ALA A 1077 -11.70 2.05 -13.64
C ALA A 1077 -11.13 3.47 -13.78
N ILE A 1078 -11.46 4.18 -14.86
CA ILE A 1078 -11.05 5.58 -15.07
C ILE A 1078 -11.73 6.50 -14.05
N PHE A 1079 -13.03 6.31 -13.78
CA PHE A 1079 -13.76 7.10 -12.79
C PHE A 1079 -13.17 6.95 -11.40
N GLY A 1080 -12.89 5.73 -10.95
CA GLY A 1080 -12.25 5.48 -9.65
C GLY A 1080 -10.84 6.08 -9.57
N MET A 1081 -10.06 5.95 -10.65
CA MET A 1081 -8.74 6.58 -10.74
C MET A 1081 -8.81 8.12 -10.67
N ILE A 1082 -9.81 8.75 -11.28
CA ILE A 1082 -10.01 10.21 -11.19
C ILE A 1082 -10.51 10.59 -9.79
N GLY A 1083 -11.56 9.93 -9.31
CA GLY A 1083 -12.27 10.25 -8.07
C GLY A 1083 -11.41 10.07 -6.82
N PHE A 1084 -10.84 8.89 -6.58
CA PHE A 1084 -10.05 8.64 -5.36
C PHE A 1084 -8.73 9.42 -5.31
N ASN A 1085 -8.33 10.05 -6.42
CA ASN A 1085 -7.13 10.87 -6.53
C ASN A 1085 -7.48 12.34 -6.82
N ALA A 1086 -8.72 12.75 -6.53
CA ALA A 1086 -9.26 14.09 -6.77
C ALA A 1086 -8.83 15.14 -5.74
N ALA A 1087 -7.78 14.86 -4.96
CA ALA A 1087 -7.14 15.76 -4.00
C ALA A 1087 -7.66 15.77 -2.56
N HIS A 1088 -8.27 14.68 -2.08
CA HIS A 1088 -8.69 14.53 -0.68
C HIS A 1088 -8.07 13.32 0.04
N HIS A 1089 -7.35 12.43 -0.65
CA HIS A 1089 -6.64 11.30 -0.02
C HIS A 1089 -5.12 11.44 -0.13
N HIS A 1090 -4.46 11.97 0.91
CA HIS A 1090 -3.01 12.10 1.00
C HIS A 1090 -2.55 12.04 2.48
N PRO A 1091 -1.31 11.57 2.79
CA PRO A 1091 -0.75 11.59 4.14
C PRO A 1091 -0.69 12.96 4.81
N ASP A 1092 -0.75 14.02 4.02
CA ASP A 1092 -0.67 15.42 4.45
C ASP A 1092 -2.01 16.16 4.30
N ILE A 1093 -3.08 15.39 4.10
CA ILE A 1093 -4.47 15.84 4.10
C ILE A 1093 -5.14 15.25 5.33
N PHE A 1094 -5.94 16.06 6.00
CA PHE A 1094 -6.63 15.65 7.22
C PHE A 1094 -7.51 14.42 6.95
N HIS A 1095 -7.33 13.38 7.78
CA HIS A 1095 -8.27 12.28 7.94
C HIS A 1095 -8.52 12.08 9.41
N ASP A 1096 -9.76 11.79 9.77
CA ASP A 1096 -10.14 11.58 11.15
C ASP A 1096 -9.34 10.39 11.74
N GLY A 1097 -8.79 10.57 12.94
CA GLY A 1097 -7.64 9.82 13.44
C GLY A 1097 -6.35 10.65 13.48
N ASP A 1098 -6.27 11.77 12.76
CA ASP A 1098 -5.21 12.78 12.87
C ASP A 1098 -5.42 13.74 14.05
N ILE A 1099 -4.40 14.56 14.33
CA ILE A 1099 -4.56 15.71 15.23
C ILE A 1099 -5.40 16.77 14.50
N TYR A 1100 -6.62 16.98 14.97
CA TYR A 1100 -7.56 17.98 14.47
C TYR A 1100 -7.17 19.40 14.92
N ARG A 1101 -7.77 20.41 14.28
CA ARG A 1101 -7.57 21.82 14.62
C ARG A 1101 -8.46 22.26 15.79
N ASN A 1102 -7.97 23.13 16.67
CA ASN A 1102 -8.73 23.57 17.84
C ASN A 1102 -9.93 24.48 17.47
N ASP A 1103 -9.82 25.20 16.35
CA ASP A 1103 -10.83 26.08 15.78
C ASP A 1103 -11.75 25.30 14.84
N LEU A 1104 -12.86 24.80 15.36
CA LEU A 1104 -13.84 23.99 14.62
C LEU A 1104 -14.69 24.81 13.62
N ASP A 1105 -14.12 25.77 12.92
CA ASP A 1105 -14.75 26.42 11.75
C ASP A 1105 -14.87 25.39 10.62
N TRP A 1106 -16.07 25.24 10.07
CA TRP A 1106 -16.35 24.24 9.04
C TRP A 1106 -15.48 24.43 7.78
N GLY A 1107 -15.31 25.67 7.32
CA GLY A 1107 -14.56 25.95 6.10
C GLY A 1107 -13.06 25.68 6.26
N LEU A 1108 -12.53 25.91 7.45
CA LEU A 1108 -11.16 25.55 7.80
C LEU A 1108 -10.93 24.03 7.77
N LEU A 1109 -11.86 23.25 8.33
CA LEU A 1109 -11.77 21.78 8.30
C LEU A 1109 -11.84 21.24 6.87
N GLU A 1110 -12.72 21.78 6.03
CA GLU A 1110 -12.79 21.43 4.60
C GLU A 1110 -11.47 21.73 3.89
N VAL A 1111 -10.88 22.91 4.10
CA VAL A 1111 -9.58 23.28 3.52
C VAL A 1111 -8.47 22.33 3.99
N ASP A 1112 -8.51 21.80 5.21
CA ASP A 1112 -7.54 20.80 5.66
C ASP A 1112 -7.71 19.43 4.97
N ALA A 1113 -8.96 19.07 4.66
CA ALA A 1113 -9.37 17.77 4.14
C ALA A 1113 -9.30 17.65 2.60
N VAL A 1114 -9.09 18.75 1.88
CA VAL A 1114 -8.91 18.74 0.42
C VAL A 1114 -7.70 19.56 -0.02
N ARG A 1115 -7.29 19.49 -1.29
CA ARG A 1115 -6.25 20.32 -1.92
C ARG A 1115 -6.68 20.70 -3.34
N ASP A 1116 -6.06 21.74 -3.90
CA ASP A 1116 -6.25 22.10 -5.32
C ASP A 1116 -5.15 21.49 -6.19
N ARG A 1117 -5.36 21.44 -7.50
CA ARG A 1117 -4.48 20.74 -8.45
C ARG A 1117 -3.89 21.64 -9.51
N GLU A 1118 -2.58 21.50 -9.72
CA GLU A 1118 -1.89 22.12 -10.84
C GLU A 1118 -2.41 21.57 -12.18
N VAL A 1119 -2.48 22.41 -13.22
CA VAL A 1119 -2.91 22.08 -14.58
C VAL A 1119 -4.41 21.78 -14.73
N ILE A 1120 -4.99 20.96 -13.84
CA ILE A 1120 -6.42 20.61 -13.87
C ILE A 1120 -7.28 21.85 -13.62
N ASP A 1121 -6.91 22.66 -12.63
CA ASP A 1121 -7.71 23.82 -12.21
C ASP A 1121 -7.58 25.02 -13.17
N ASP A 1122 -6.62 24.97 -14.10
CA ASP A 1122 -6.34 26.06 -15.04
C ASP A 1122 -7.18 25.94 -16.33
N SER A 1123 -7.93 24.84 -16.49
CA SER A 1123 -8.79 24.57 -17.65
C SER A 1123 -10.20 24.21 -17.23
N ILE A 1124 -11.21 24.93 -17.72
CA ILE A 1124 -12.62 24.62 -17.47
C ILE A 1124 -13.00 23.20 -17.89
N PHE A 1125 -12.44 22.72 -19.02
CA PHE A 1125 -12.72 21.37 -19.49
C PHE A 1125 -12.15 20.31 -18.54
N LEU A 1126 -10.90 20.48 -18.09
CA LEU A 1126 -10.28 19.55 -17.16
C LEU A 1126 -10.94 19.63 -15.78
N ALA A 1127 -11.28 20.83 -15.31
CA ALA A 1127 -12.00 21.01 -14.06
C ALA A 1127 -13.35 20.27 -14.06
N LEU A 1128 -14.13 20.38 -15.14
CA LEU A 1128 -15.41 19.67 -15.28
C LEU A 1128 -15.28 18.15 -15.47
N THR A 1129 -14.18 17.66 -16.04
CA THR A 1129 -14.01 16.23 -16.35
C THR A 1129 -13.17 15.47 -15.33
N HIS A 1130 -12.52 16.18 -14.40
CA HIS A 1130 -11.61 15.60 -13.41
C HIS A 1130 -11.83 16.10 -11.97
N PHE A 1131 -12.96 16.74 -11.64
CA PHE A 1131 -13.26 17.33 -10.31
C PHE A 1131 -12.34 18.49 -9.89
N GLY A 1132 -11.95 19.38 -10.81
CA GLY A 1132 -11.04 20.49 -10.52
C GLY A 1132 -11.66 21.61 -9.67
N SER A 1133 -10.83 22.59 -9.29
CA SER A 1133 -11.16 23.64 -8.29
C SER A 1133 -11.68 23.03 -6.98
N HIS A 1134 -11.08 21.91 -6.57
CA HIS A 1134 -11.67 21.00 -5.59
C HIS A 1134 -11.95 21.67 -4.24
N THR A 1135 -11.03 22.52 -3.76
CA THR A 1135 -11.19 23.28 -2.51
C THR A 1135 -12.37 24.24 -2.57
N LEU A 1136 -12.44 25.04 -3.64
CA LEU A 1136 -13.55 25.97 -3.85
C LEU A 1136 -14.86 25.25 -4.09
N HIS A 1137 -14.83 24.09 -4.73
CA HIS A 1137 -16.00 23.26 -4.95
C HIS A 1137 -16.53 22.69 -3.63
N HIS A 1138 -15.67 22.25 -2.71
CA HIS A 1138 -16.10 21.84 -1.36
C HIS A 1138 -16.71 23.00 -0.56
N LEU A 1139 -16.12 24.21 -0.66
CA LEU A 1139 -16.63 25.38 0.05
C LEU A 1139 -17.92 25.98 -0.54
N LEU A 1140 -18.11 25.83 -1.86
CA LEU A 1140 -19.22 26.40 -2.65
C LEU A 1140 -19.81 25.36 -3.63
N PRO A 1141 -20.32 24.20 -3.17
CA PRO A 1141 -20.67 23.08 -4.04
C PRO A 1141 -21.77 23.39 -5.05
N THR A 1142 -22.64 24.35 -4.73
CA THR A 1142 -23.74 24.77 -5.62
C THR A 1142 -23.31 25.67 -6.78
N VAL A 1143 -22.11 26.22 -6.73
CA VAL A 1143 -21.60 27.13 -7.75
C VAL A 1143 -20.97 26.30 -8.88
N ASP A 1144 -21.38 26.59 -10.11
CA ASP A 1144 -20.81 25.94 -11.30
C ASP A 1144 -19.28 26.10 -11.32
N HIS A 1145 -18.55 25.04 -11.65
CA HIS A 1145 -17.10 25.06 -11.85
C HIS A 1145 -16.62 26.21 -12.73
N TYR A 1146 -17.43 26.63 -13.72
CA TYR A 1146 -17.13 27.81 -14.54
C TYR A 1146 -17.00 29.10 -13.71
N TYR A 1147 -17.87 29.32 -12.73
CA TYR A 1147 -17.89 30.53 -11.92
C TYR A 1147 -16.95 30.48 -10.72
N LEU A 1148 -16.46 29.30 -10.30
CA LEU A 1148 -15.53 29.18 -9.17
C LEU A 1148 -14.25 29.99 -9.36
N SER A 1149 -13.77 30.13 -10.60
CA SER A 1149 -12.61 30.96 -10.94
C SER A 1149 -12.73 32.43 -10.48
N LEU A 1150 -13.96 32.98 -10.43
CA LEU A 1150 -14.23 34.34 -9.96
C LEU A 1150 -14.02 34.48 -8.44
N CYS A 1151 -14.14 33.39 -7.69
CA CYS A 1151 -13.99 33.36 -6.25
C CYS A 1151 -12.54 33.17 -5.79
N VAL A 1152 -11.60 32.84 -6.69
CA VAL A 1152 -10.20 32.58 -6.35
C VAL A 1152 -9.55 33.78 -5.63
N PRO A 1153 -9.67 35.04 -6.09
CA PRO A 1153 -9.08 36.17 -5.37
C PRO A 1153 -9.64 36.34 -3.95
N ALA A 1154 -10.95 36.15 -3.79
CA ALA A 1154 -11.62 36.21 -2.49
C ALA A 1154 -11.14 35.10 -1.54
N PHE A 1155 -10.92 33.90 -2.08
CA PHE A 1155 -10.37 32.77 -1.33
C PHE A 1155 -8.94 33.02 -0.87
N LEU A 1156 -8.05 33.38 -1.80
CA LEU A 1156 -6.63 33.65 -1.49
C LEU A 1156 -6.47 34.80 -0.47
N GLN A 1157 -7.28 35.85 -0.59
CA GLN A 1157 -7.30 36.93 0.39
C GLN A 1157 -7.70 36.44 1.78
N THR A 1158 -8.69 35.55 1.86
CA THR A 1158 -9.16 34.99 3.14
C THR A 1158 -8.14 34.01 3.72
N CYS A 1159 -7.51 33.16 2.90
CA CYS A 1159 -6.38 32.32 3.32
C CYS A 1159 -5.25 33.15 3.93
N LYS A 1160 -4.87 34.26 3.29
CA LYS A 1160 -3.83 35.16 3.80
C LYS A 1160 -4.19 35.78 5.17
N GLU A 1161 -5.43 36.20 5.35
CA GLU A 1161 -5.92 36.81 6.60
C GLU A 1161 -5.93 35.83 7.77
N PHE A 1162 -6.29 34.57 7.52
CA PHE A 1162 -6.36 33.53 8.54
C PHE A 1162 -5.07 32.69 8.65
N GLY A 1163 -4.02 33.03 7.89
CA GLY A 1163 -2.73 32.34 7.92
C GLY A 1163 -2.77 30.90 7.38
N VAL A 1164 -3.69 30.59 6.47
CA VAL A 1164 -3.92 29.25 5.92
C VAL A 1164 -3.24 29.11 4.55
N SER A 1165 -2.50 28.02 4.33
CA SER A 1165 -1.90 27.74 3.01
C SER A 1165 -2.97 27.45 1.95
N SER A 1166 -2.77 27.97 0.74
CA SER A 1166 -3.57 27.71 -0.46
C SER A 1166 -2.80 26.92 -1.53
N ASP A 1167 -1.83 26.11 -1.11
CA ASP A 1167 -0.95 25.39 -2.04
C ASP A 1167 -1.73 24.38 -2.90
N LYS A 1168 -1.33 24.30 -4.18
CA LYS A 1168 -1.80 23.29 -5.13
C LYS A 1168 -0.75 22.19 -5.26
N TRP A 1169 -1.20 20.97 -5.57
CA TRP A 1169 -0.31 19.82 -5.79
C TRP A 1169 -0.51 19.23 -7.19
N THR A 1170 0.49 18.48 -7.64
CA THR A 1170 0.38 17.77 -8.93
C THR A 1170 -0.54 16.55 -8.81
N GLN A 1171 -1.20 16.17 -9.91
CA GLN A 1171 -2.00 14.93 -9.96
C GLN A 1171 -1.19 13.68 -9.57
N TRP A 1172 0.10 13.65 -9.91
CA TRP A 1172 1.00 12.54 -9.60
C TRP A 1172 1.33 12.45 -8.10
N GLU A 1173 1.47 13.59 -7.44
CA GLU A 1173 1.65 13.66 -5.99
C GLU A 1173 0.45 13.10 -5.25
N LEU A 1174 -0.75 13.51 -5.64
CA LEU A 1174 -2.00 13.02 -5.07
C LEU A 1174 -2.22 11.53 -5.30
N LEU A 1175 -1.92 11.02 -6.50
CA LEU A 1175 -2.01 9.59 -6.79
C LEU A 1175 -1.07 8.77 -5.90
N LYS A 1176 0.20 9.18 -5.75
CA LYS A 1176 1.14 8.53 -4.83
C LYS A 1176 0.69 8.66 -3.37
N GLY A 1177 0.15 9.83 -3.02
CA GLY A 1177 -0.44 10.13 -1.74
C GLY A 1177 -1.52 9.16 -1.33
N GLN A 1178 -2.50 8.91 -2.21
CA GLN A 1178 -3.61 8.01 -1.95
C GLN A 1178 -3.14 6.61 -1.53
N PHE A 1179 -2.15 6.03 -2.22
CA PHE A 1179 -1.58 4.73 -1.85
C PHE A 1179 -0.73 4.77 -0.57
N ARG A 1180 -0.05 5.89 -0.29
CA ARG A 1180 0.63 6.10 1.00
C ARG A 1180 -0.37 6.20 2.14
N GLN A 1181 -1.50 6.88 1.92
CA GLN A 1181 -2.56 7.04 2.90
C GLN A 1181 -3.20 5.71 3.28
N LEU A 1182 -3.43 4.82 2.32
CA LEU A 1182 -3.86 3.44 2.59
C LEU A 1182 -2.89 2.66 3.52
N SER A 1183 -1.63 3.09 3.60
CA SER A 1183 -0.61 2.50 4.49
C SER A 1183 -0.46 3.19 5.82
N ARG A 1184 -1.05 4.38 5.97
CA ARG A 1184 -0.79 5.23 7.11
C ARG A 1184 -1.46 4.63 8.34
N THR A 1185 -0.63 4.39 9.36
CA THR A 1185 -1.04 3.97 10.71
C THR A 1185 -0.71 5.02 11.76
N GLU A 1186 0.13 5.98 11.41
CA GLU A 1186 0.58 7.07 12.28
C GLU A 1186 -0.39 8.26 12.21
N VAL A 1187 -0.61 8.85 13.38
CA VAL A 1187 -1.37 10.08 13.58
C VAL A 1187 -0.46 11.25 13.21
N LYS A 1188 -0.95 12.20 12.42
CA LYS A 1188 -0.19 13.40 12.05
C LYS A 1188 -0.99 14.68 12.33
N LYS A 1189 -0.30 15.80 12.51
CA LYS A 1189 -0.90 17.14 12.50
C LYS A 1189 -1.00 17.62 11.05
N ASN A 1190 -2.19 17.57 10.48
CA ASN A 1190 -2.43 17.79 9.04
C ASN A 1190 -3.32 18.99 8.70
N PHE A 1191 -3.68 19.80 9.69
CA PHE A 1191 -4.32 21.09 9.41
C PHE A 1191 -3.30 22.12 8.91
N ARG A 1192 -3.73 22.97 7.97
CA ARG A 1192 -2.90 23.95 7.25
C ARG A 1192 -2.56 25.19 8.06
#